data_AF-A0AAF0EC06-F1
#
_entry.id   AF-A0AAF0EC06-F1
#
_cell.length_a   1.000
_cell.length_b   1.000
_cell.length_c   1.000
_cell.angle_alpha   90.00
_cell.angle_beta   90.00
_cell.angle_gamma   90.00
#
_symmetry.space_group_name_H-M   'P 1'
#
loop_
_entity.id
_entity.type
_entity.pdbx_description
1 polymer ?
#
loop_
_entity_poly.entity_id
_entity_poly.type
_entity_poly.pdbx_seq_one_letter_code
_entity_poly.pdbx_strand_id
1 'polypeptide(L)'
;MKRKILLMGKSGTGKTSMRSFIFSSYRSEDTQRLGSTIEVEHSHVRFPGNLVLNLWDCGGQKSYMESYMNSQRSQVFSAVAALIYVVDVVSTDDEAGDGREWETDLRYFRDCVSALQSHSPDAEVFCLLHKMDLIEPSRRRDIYRSRVADLRKKIREVMQEHASSPQAREVMHLQCFATSIWDATLYKAWSSIVHAIVPDVERFDEHLTQLGDVCSAAEVILFEKATFLVMSHYSRFDDSMSCHPHTPDMHMVQANNPQDSEEALLHGLSQSMLPAPSDTPAAPNHMLADDRFERVSELVKQFKISCMCVAITHRSESQYHVKALEMRTPTFLAYMDALTSSTYILIVVTDPRIPPLPWGALVRHAHFDSNAFVQRLEKAGITRQQADVLVTALTDVINESAENIARGLVRRDEAERLNYTQKVDFAKLKSEIQLLERSDFVLMKSENERLMADVEKLKQRLREEIARTTAGVRLDLNLEKGRIRDESSVHALKIKEVDTRIESEIAGVRTSIQSAKFNVLQSRPGDVGRRGGALLVATMLVAPGGTSITTHPQYITDGLDESALLPRPMDLFQKWFREVQAAGVSEPEAMTLSTTALPDASPPAAHTSSTDKSAWRVPAPRPSSRTVLLKGADEHGFYFYTNYSSRKGDELAANPWCALSFYWPAMHRAVRVVGRAERLPHEVSQAYYSTRPIGSQIGAWASPQSCVLPSRAALEERVQTCEHELKAAHGNEAFPVPPFWGGYRVVPDEMEFWIGRESRLHDRYRYVRSPHTDAPVSEAASWTIERLAP
;
A
#
# COMPACT_ATOMS: atom_id res chain seq x y z
N MET A 1 13.54 31.31 6.70
CA MET A 1 14.46 30.68 5.73
C MET A 1 13.75 29.47 5.11
N LYS A 2 13.69 29.35 3.78
CA LYS A 2 13.07 28.20 3.10
C LYS A 2 14.16 27.34 2.47
N ARG A 3 14.17 26.03 2.70
CA ARG A 3 15.13 25.08 2.11
C ARG A 3 14.35 24.06 1.27
N LYS A 4 14.74 23.88 0.01
CA LYS A 4 14.10 22.91 -0.91
C LYS A 4 14.82 21.58 -0.82
N ILE A 5 14.06 20.51 -0.58
CA ILE A 5 14.58 19.13 -0.51
C ILE A 5 13.90 18.33 -1.62
N LEU A 6 14.70 17.73 -2.50
CA LEU A 6 14.20 16.82 -3.53
C LEU A 6 14.19 15.39 -3.00
N LEU A 7 13.06 14.70 -3.10
CA LEU A 7 12.92 13.28 -2.81
C LEU A 7 12.66 12.54 -4.13
N MET A 8 13.68 11.85 -4.65
CA MET A 8 13.66 11.23 -5.99
C MET A 8 14.05 9.75 -5.96
N GLY A 9 13.73 9.03 -7.03
CA GLY A 9 13.97 7.59 -7.17
C GLY A 9 12.86 6.92 -7.97
N LYS A 10 13.11 5.70 -8.47
CA LYS A 10 12.17 4.93 -9.30
C LYS A 10 10.80 4.72 -8.63
N SER A 11 9.76 4.47 -9.41
CA SER A 11 8.44 4.16 -8.88
C SER A 11 8.49 2.93 -7.98
N GLY A 12 7.73 2.93 -6.88
CA GLY A 12 7.68 1.79 -5.94
C GLY A 12 8.81 1.73 -4.91
N THR A 13 9.80 2.64 -4.94
CA THR A 13 10.94 2.61 -4.00
C THR A 13 10.60 3.02 -2.56
N GLY A 14 9.37 3.49 -2.28
CA GLY A 14 8.92 3.82 -0.91
C GLY A 14 9.08 5.30 -0.49
N LYS A 15 9.36 6.22 -1.43
CA LYS A 15 9.49 7.67 -1.17
C LYS A 15 8.32 8.26 -0.37
N THR A 16 7.11 8.11 -0.88
CA THR A 16 5.87 8.63 -0.28
C THR A 16 5.56 7.95 1.05
N SER A 17 5.91 6.66 1.19
CA SER A 17 5.82 5.91 2.45
C SER A 17 6.70 6.55 3.52
N MET A 18 7.97 6.83 3.20
CA MET A 18 8.91 7.48 4.13
C MET A 18 8.45 8.88 4.55
N ARG A 19 8.02 9.70 3.57
CA ARG A 19 7.48 11.04 3.85
C ARG A 19 6.28 10.97 4.79
N SER A 20 5.33 10.09 4.50
CA SER A 20 4.09 9.96 5.28
C SER A 20 4.36 9.42 6.68
N PHE A 21 5.30 8.49 6.83
CA PHE A 21 5.71 7.92 8.10
C PHE A 21 6.32 8.99 9.03
N ILE A 22 7.30 9.75 8.54
CA ILE A 22 7.99 10.77 9.35
C ILE A 22 7.10 11.99 9.61
N PHE A 23 6.53 12.57 8.56
CA PHE A 23 5.90 13.90 8.62
C PHE A 23 4.39 13.88 8.80
N SER A 24 3.69 12.80 8.42
CA SER A 24 2.22 12.72 8.44
C SER A 24 1.68 11.79 9.52
N SER A 25 2.54 11.26 10.39
CA SER A 25 2.17 10.32 11.48
C SER A 25 1.43 9.06 11.01
N TYR A 26 1.74 8.59 9.80
CA TYR A 26 1.27 7.29 9.31
C TYR A 26 1.97 6.16 10.08
N ARG A 27 1.26 5.05 10.28
CA ARG A 27 1.89 3.80 10.70
C ARG A 27 2.50 3.09 9.50
N SER A 28 3.48 2.23 9.73
CA SER A 28 4.15 1.48 8.66
C SER A 28 3.14 0.68 7.81
N GLU A 29 2.12 0.10 8.43
CA GLU A 29 1.06 -0.66 7.76
C GLU A 29 0.15 0.23 6.88
N ASP A 30 -0.08 1.48 7.27
CA ASP A 30 -0.95 2.40 6.53
C ASP A 30 -0.33 2.83 5.20
N THR A 31 1.00 2.72 5.08
CA THR A 31 1.73 3.08 3.86
C THR A 31 1.37 2.19 2.66
N GLN A 32 0.83 0.98 2.90
CA GLN A 32 0.37 0.08 1.83
C GLN A 32 -0.81 0.65 1.03
N ARG A 33 -1.53 1.64 1.57
CA ARG A 33 -2.68 2.27 0.92
C ARG A 33 -2.29 3.47 0.05
N LEU A 34 -1.02 3.87 0.06
CA LEU A 34 -0.54 5.01 -0.71
C LEU A 34 -0.52 4.65 -2.21
N GLY A 35 -1.14 5.52 -3.01
CA GLY A 35 -1.09 5.42 -4.47
C GLY A 35 0.25 5.90 -5.04
N SER A 36 0.44 5.74 -6.35
CA SER A 36 1.60 6.33 -7.03
C SER A 36 1.48 7.85 -7.07
N THR A 37 2.55 8.55 -6.71
CA THR A 37 2.64 10.01 -6.83
C THR A 37 2.51 10.43 -8.29
N ILE A 38 1.63 11.39 -8.55
CA ILE A 38 1.43 12.02 -9.86
C ILE A 38 2.32 13.26 -9.87
N GLU A 39 3.27 13.31 -10.81
CA GLU A 39 4.24 14.41 -10.93
C GLU A 39 4.93 14.72 -9.59
N VAL A 40 4.87 15.94 -9.06
CA VAL A 40 5.54 16.35 -7.81
C VAL A 40 4.52 16.72 -6.75
N GLU A 41 4.58 16.05 -5.59
CA GLU A 41 3.80 16.42 -4.41
C GLU A 41 4.62 17.30 -3.47
N HIS A 42 4.11 18.49 -3.16
CA HIS A 42 4.78 19.45 -2.29
C HIS A 42 4.32 19.32 -0.84
N SER A 43 5.26 19.21 0.09
CA SER A 43 5.00 19.21 1.54
C SER A 43 5.84 20.28 2.23
N HIS A 44 5.20 21.06 3.12
CA HIS A 44 5.86 22.11 3.88
C HIS A 44 5.95 21.72 5.34
N VAL A 45 7.17 21.47 5.82
CA VAL A 45 7.43 21.11 7.21
C VAL A 45 8.08 22.29 7.90
N ARG A 46 7.47 22.78 8.99
CA ARG A 46 8.01 23.86 9.80
C ARG A 46 8.88 23.27 10.89
N PHE A 47 10.12 23.73 10.96
CA PHE A 47 11.06 23.39 12.02
C PHE A 47 11.20 24.54 13.01
N PRO A 48 11.84 24.35 14.18
CA PRO A 48 12.17 25.43 15.09
C PRO A 48 12.97 26.55 14.41
N GLY A 49 12.78 27.79 14.86
CA GLY A 49 13.23 28.98 14.13
C GLY A 49 12.39 29.20 12.87
N ASN A 50 12.59 30.29 12.13
CA ASN A 50 11.79 30.57 10.93
C ASN A 50 12.11 29.63 9.74
N LEU A 51 12.55 28.39 9.98
CA LEU A 51 12.95 27.41 8.99
C LEU A 51 11.74 26.62 8.48
N VAL A 52 11.60 26.58 7.16
CA VAL A 52 10.59 25.77 6.47
C VAL A 52 11.30 24.87 5.46
N LEU A 53 11.14 23.56 5.64
CA LEU A 53 11.57 22.56 4.68
C LEU A 53 10.46 22.36 3.65
N ASN A 54 10.77 22.62 2.38
CA ASN A 54 9.90 22.37 1.25
C ASN A 54 10.31 21.05 0.63
N LEU A 55 9.65 19.97 1.03
CA LEU A 55 9.89 18.63 0.53
C LEU A 55 9.12 18.43 -0.78
N TRP A 56 9.85 18.09 -1.83
CA TRP A 56 9.32 17.78 -3.16
C TRP A 56 9.39 16.26 -3.36
N ASP A 57 8.25 15.58 -3.18
CA ASP A 57 8.12 14.14 -3.42
C ASP A 57 7.86 13.91 -4.91
N CYS A 58 8.91 13.57 -5.65
CA CYS A 58 8.85 13.42 -7.10
C CYS A 58 8.41 12.01 -7.49
N GLY A 59 7.33 11.90 -8.26
CA GLY A 59 6.83 10.65 -8.83
C GLY A 59 7.87 9.94 -9.67
N GLY A 60 8.16 8.68 -9.34
CA GLY A 60 9.25 7.91 -9.95
C GLY A 60 8.90 7.15 -11.23
N GLN A 61 7.77 7.44 -11.87
CA GLN A 61 7.37 6.79 -13.12
C GLN A 61 8.29 7.26 -14.25
N LYS A 62 8.58 6.38 -15.23
CA LYS A 62 9.57 6.67 -16.29
C LYS A 62 9.28 7.98 -17.04
N SER A 63 8.01 8.21 -17.41
CA SER A 63 7.58 9.43 -18.09
C SER A 63 7.87 10.71 -17.29
N TYR A 64 7.65 10.68 -15.97
CA TYR A 64 7.93 11.81 -15.09
C TYR A 64 9.43 12.01 -14.91
N MET A 65 10.20 10.94 -14.68
CA MET A 65 11.66 11.02 -14.56
C MET A 65 12.30 11.61 -15.82
N GLU A 66 11.85 11.19 -17.00
CA GLU A 66 12.30 11.76 -18.28
C GLU A 66 11.89 13.24 -18.41
N SER A 67 10.67 13.61 -17.99
CA SER A 67 10.22 15.01 -17.97
C SER A 67 11.09 15.89 -17.06
N TYR A 68 11.43 15.41 -15.85
CA TYR A 68 12.29 16.13 -14.91
C TYR A 68 13.71 16.32 -15.45
N MET A 69 14.24 15.36 -16.21
CA MET A 69 15.58 15.46 -16.78
C MET A 69 15.65 16.32 -18.04
N ASN A 70 14.53 16.42 -18.78
CA ASN A 70 14.44 17.14 -20.04
C ASN A 70 13.68 18.46 -19.86
N SER A 71 12.35 18.42 -19.95
CA SER A 71 11.48 19.60 -20.02
C SER A 71 11.51 20.47 -18.77
N GLN A 72 11.58 19.87 -17.57
CA GLN A 72 11.47 20.57 -16.29
C GLN A 72 12.80 20.68 -15.53
N ARG A 73 13.94 20.40 -16.18
CA ARG A 73 15.25 20.29 -15.53
C ARG A 73 15.62 21.51 -14.69
N SER A 74 15.49 22.70 -15.25
CA SER A 74 15.83 23.94 -14.54
C SER A 74 14.88 24.24 -13.38
N GLN A 75 13.59 23.95 -13.53
CA GLN A 75 12.58 24.17 -12.50
C GLN A 75 12.78 23.22 -11.30
N VAL A 76 13.05 21.95 -11.57
CA VAL A 76 13.20 20.93 -10.52
C VAL A 76 14.55 21.08 -9.81
N PHE A 77 15.65 21.30 -10.53
CA PHE A 77 16.99 21.26 -9.94
C PHE A 77 17.56 22.62 -9.52
N SER A 78 16.81 23.72 -9.65
CA SER A 78 17.22 25.03 -9.12
C SER A 78 16.90 25.20 -7.63
N ALA A 79 17.79 25.92 -6.93
CA ALA A 79 17.70 26.29 -5.52
C ALA A 79 17.47 25.10 -4.57
N VAL A 80 18.07 23.95 -4.88
CA VAL A 80 17.98 22.72 -4.08
C VAL A 80 19.02 22.79 -2.96
N ALA A 81 18.58 22.53 -1.72
CA ALA A 81 19.46 22.43 -0.57
C ALA A 81 19.96 20.99 -0.36
N ALA A 82 19.11 20.00 -0.62
CA ALA A 82 19.49 18.60 -0.53
C ALA A 82 18.68 17.73 -1.52
N LEU A 83 19.32 16.68 -2.03
CA LEU A 83 18.70 15.59 -2.75
C LEU A 83 18.73 14.33 -1.89
N ILE A 84 17.57 13.72 -1.71
CA ILE A 84 17.39 12.41 -1.11
C ILE A 84 16.99 11.47 -2.25
N TYR A 85 17.93 10.65 -2.71
CA TYR A 85 17.68 9.64 -3.72
C TYR A 85 17.38 8.29 -3.06
N VAL A 86 16.33 7.62 -3.49
CA VAL A 86 15.84 6.38 -2.86
C VAL A 86 15.94 5.22 -3.83
N VAL A 87 16.66 4.19 -3.41
CA VAL A 87 16.87 2.94 -4.15
C VAL A 87 16.10 1.82 -3.46
N ASP A 88 15.40 1.01 -4.24
CA ASP A 88 14.81 -0.25 -3.76
C ASP A 88 15.85 -1.37 -3.90
N VAL A 89 16.29 -1.91 -2.76
CA VAL A 89 17.34 -2.94 -2.77
C VAL A 89 16.84 -4.30 -3.27
N VAL A 90 15.52 -4.56 -3.25
CA VAL A 90 14.95 -5.86 -3.63
C VAL A 90 14.78 -5.99 -5.13
N SER A 91 14.29 -4.94 -5.80
CA SER A 91 14.15 -4.95 -7.26
C SER A 91 15.49 -5.07 -7.99
N THR A 92 16.60 -4.88 -7.28
CA THR A 92 17.96 -5.01 -7.81
C THR A 92 18.58 -6.38 -7.61
N ASP A 93 17.89 -7.28 -6.91
CA ASP A 93 18.41 -8.57 -6.41
C ASP A 93 17.78 -9.79 -7.11
N ASP A 94 17.30 -9.62 -8.36
CA ASP A 94 16.73 -10.70 -9.17
C ASP A 94 17.71 -11.89 -9.31
N GLU A 95 17.34 -13.03 -8.73
CA GLU A 95 17.96 -14.35 -8.94
C GLU A 95 17.95 -14.80 -10.43
N ALA A 96 17.26 -14.04 -11.31
CA ALA A 96 17.20 -14.23 -12.75
C ALA A 96 18.37 -13.59 -13.55
N GLY A 97 19.32 -12.91 -12.89
CA GLY A 97 20.59 -12.53 -13.51
C GLY A 97 20.55 -11.39 -14.53
N ASP A 98 19.48 -10.59 -14.58
CA ASP A 98 19.37 -9.46 -15.52
C ASP A 98 19.63 -8.14 -14.78
N GLY A 99 20.89 -7.79 -14.54
CA GLY A 99 21.35 -6.56 -13.84
C GLY A 99 20.93 -5.22 -14.48
N ARG A 100 19.97 -5.23 -15.42
CA ARG A 100 19.44 -4.05 -16.12
C ARG A 100 18.65 -3.12 -15.20
N GLU A 101 18.03 -3.66 -14.15
CA GLU A 101 17.27 -2.89 -13.17
C GLU A 101 18.18 -1.93 -12.38
N TRP A 102 19.25 -2.45 -11.78
CA TRP A 102 20.23 -1.65 -11.02
C TRP A 102 20.96 -0.63 -11.88
N GLU A 103 21.37 -1.01 -13.09
CA GLU A 103 22.01 -0.09 -14.04
C GLU A 103 21.10 1.09 -14.41
N THR A 104 19.79 0.83 -14.52
CA THR A 104 18.80 1.88 -14.78
C THR A 104 18.70 2.86 -13.62
N ASP A 105 18.71 2.37 -12.37
CA ASP A 105 18.68 3.23 -11.18
C ASP A 105 19.97 4.05 -11.02
N LEU A 106 21.13 3.45 -11.31
CA LEU A 106 22.41 4.16 -11.34
C LEU A 106 22.43 5.25 -12.41
N ARG A 107 21.84 5.00 -13.58
CA ARG A 107 21.70 6.01 -14.64
C ARG A 107 20.86 7.20 -14.17
N TYR A 108 19.67 6.95 -13.61
CA TYR A 108 18.82 8.04 -13.11
C TYR A 108 19.48 8.80 -11.96
N PHE A 109 20.17 8.12 -11.06
CA PHE A 109 20.94 8.76 -10.00
C PHE A 109 22.02 9.68 -10.57
N ARG A 110 22.83 9.17 -11.51
CA ARG A 110 23.85 9.93 -12.24
C ARG A 110 23.24 11.18 -12.90
N ASP A 111 22.10 11.04 -13.57
CA ASP A 111 21.44 12.16 -14.26
C ASP A 111 20.96 13.24 -13.28
N CYS A 112 20.45 12.84 -12.11
CA CYS A 112 20.08 13.76 -11.02
C CYS A 112 21.30 14.52 -10.48
N VAL A 113 22.40 13.81 -10.20
CA VAL A 113 23.64 14.42 -9.70
C VAL A 113 24.23 15.39 -10.73
N SER A 114 24.22 15.02 -12.01
CA SER A 114 24.62 15.90 -13.12
C SER A 114 23.74 17.15 -13.21
N ALA A 115 22.42 17.01 -13.01
CA ALA A 115 21.50 18.14 -13.00
C ALA A 115 21.77 19.09 -11.82
N LEU A 116 22.06 18.55 -10.63
CA LEU A 116 22.42 19.34 -9.44
C LEU A 116 23.74 20.09 -9.66
N GLN A 117 24.77 19.43 -10.17
CA GLN A 117 26.07 20.07 -10.43
C GLN A 117 25.92 21.30 -11.35
N SER A 118 24.94 21.27 -12.26
CA SER A 118 24.67 22.36 -13.20
C SER A 118 23.79 23.49 -12.62
N HIS A 119 22.88 23.20 -11.67
CA HIS A 119 21.84 24.16 -11.24
C HIS A 119 21.87 24.51 -9.74
N SER A 120 22.35 23.60 -8.89
CA SER A 120 22.46 23.75 -7.43
C SER A 120 23.70 22.98 -6.93
N PRO A 121 24.92 23.48 -7.22
CA PRO A 121 26.16 22.77 -6.87
C PRO A 121 26.36 22.64 -5.35
N ASP A 122 25.76 23.53 -4.57
CA ASP A 122 25.81 23.52 -3.10
C ASP A 122 24.84 22.54 -2.43
N ALA A 123 24.11 21.74 -3.23
CA ALA A 123 23.16 20.77 -2.70
C ALA A 123 23.88 19.55 -2.09
N GLU A 124 23.44 19.17 -0.90
CA GLU A 124 23.85 17.92 -0.24
C GLU A 124 23.18 16.70 -0.88
N VAL A 125 23.90 15.57 -1.00
CA VAL A 125 23.36 14.35 -1.61
C VAL A 125 23.28 13.23 -0.59
N PHE A 126 22.07 12.70 -0.43
CA PHE A 126 21.75 11.56 0.42
C PHE A 126 21.20 10.42 -0.43
N CYS A 127 21.63 9.19 -0.16
CA CYS A 127 21.08 8.01 -0.81
C CYS A 127 20.54 7.02 0.22
N LEU A 128 19.26 6.68 0.12
CA LEU A 128 18.60 5.71 0.99
C LEU A 128 18.46 4.39 0.26
N LEU A 129 19.21 3.39 0.71
CA LEU A 129 19.04 2.01 0.29
C LEU A 129 17.87 1.44 1.11
N HIS A 130 16.69 1.45 0.52
CA HIS A 130 15.42 1.25 1.20
C HIS A 130 14.87 -0.16 1.00
N LYS A 131 14.03 -0.60 1.96
CA LYS A 131 13.47 -1.97 2.07
C LYS A 131 14.49 -3.05 2.44
N MET A 132 15.49 -2.67 3.24
CA MET A 132 16.51 -3.60 3.74
C MET A 132 15.95 -4.73 4.62
N ASP A 133 14.74 -4.57 5.16
CA ASP A 133 14.00 -5.60 5.89
C ASP A 133 13.72 -6.87 5.07
N LEU A 134 13.57 -6.72 3.76
CA LEU A 134 13.30 -7.83 2.84
C LEU A 134 14.56 -8.63 2.46
N ILE A 135 15.75 -8.10 2.79
CA ILE A 135 17.02 -8.80 2.58
C ILE A 135 17.35 -9.62 3.84
N GLU A 136 17.84 -10.84 3.63
CA GLU A 136 18.34 -11.69 4.69
C GLU A 136 19.50 -11.01 5.47
N PRO A 137 19.47 -10.97 6.82
CA PRO A 137 20.46 -10.25 7.62
C PRO A 137 21.93 -10.55 7.29
N SER A 138 22.24 -11.81 6.96
CA SER A 138 23.58 -12.27 6.57
C SER A 138 24.13 -11.57 5.32
N ARG A 139 23.26 -11.22 4.36
CA ARG A 139 23.62 -10.61 3.07
C ARG A 139 23.62 -9.09 3.07
N ARG A 140 22.99 -8.45 4.07
CA ARG A 140 22.80 -6.99 4.12
C ARG A 140 24.10 -6.21 4.05
N ARG A 141 25.16 -6.69 4.72
CA ARG A 141 26.48 -6.04 4.75
C ARG A 141 27.09 -5.95 3.35
N ASP A 142 27.13 -7.07 2.65
CA ASP A 142 27.80 -7.16 1.34
C ASP A 142 27.02 -6.41 0.27
N ILE A 143 25.69 -6.52 0.27
CA ILE A 143 24.82 -5.79 -0.67
C ILE A 143 24.96 -4.28 -0.43
N TYR A 144 24.84 -3.82 0.82
CA TYR A 144 24.98 -2.41 1.15
C TYR A 144 26.33 -1.85 0.70
N ARG A 145 27.43 -2.54 1.06
CA ARG A 145 28.79 -2.14 0.67
C ARG A 145 28.93 -2.02 -0.85
N SER A 146 28.49 -3.04 -1.58
CA SER A 146 28.60 -3.10 -3.04
C SER A 146 27.84 -1.94 -3.71
N ARG A 147 26.59 -1.72 -3.30
CA ARG A 147 25.74 -0.67 -3.86
C ARG A 147 26.26 0.74 -3.55
N VAL A 148 26.79 0.97 -2.34
CA VAL A 148 27.41 2.25 -1.96
C VAL A 148 28.67 2.54 -2.79
N ALA A 149 29.49 1.52 -3.06
CA ALA A 149 30.68 1.68 -3.91
C ALA A 149 30.32 2.10 -5.34
N ASP A 150 29.26 1.50 -5.92
CA ASP A 150 28.75 1.86 -7.24
C ASP A 150 28.21 3.31 -7.30
N LEU A 151 27.45 3.73 -6.28
CA LEU A 151 26.93 5.10 -6.18
C LEU A 151 28.06 6.13 -6.08
N ARG A 152 29.06 5.89 -5.23
CA ARG A 152 30.26 6.75 -5.12
C ARG A 152 31.02 6.81 -6.44
N LYS A 153 31.14 5.69 -7.15
CA LYS A 153 31.76 5.64 -8.48
C LYS A 153 31.02 6.53 -9.48
N LYS A 154 29.68 6.50 -9.52
CA LYS A 154 28.89 7.37 -10.41
C LYS A 154 29.02 8.85 -10.10
N ILE A 155 29.13 9.23 -8.83
CA ILE A 155 29.42 10.63 -8.48
C ILE A 155 30.78 11.06 -9.03
N ARG A 156 31.83 10.23 -8.85
CA ARG A 156 33.17 10.53 -9.40
C ARG A 156 33.15 10.69 -10.91
N GLU A 157 32.43 9.84 -11.64
CA GLU A 157 32.26 9.95 -13.10
C GLU A 157 31.64 11.31 -13.48
N VAL A 158 30.57 11.74 -12.81
CA VAL A 158 29.94 13.05 -13.08
C VAL A 158 30.86 14.23 -12.76
N MET A 159 31.61 14.15 -11.66
CA MET A 159 32.56 15.19 -11.28
C MET A 159 33.70 15.33 -12.30
N GLN A 160 34.21 14.21 -12.83
CA GLN A 160 35.23 14.20 -13.87
C GLN A 160 34.71 14.79 -15.19
N GLU A 161 33.47 14.49 -15.58
CA GLU A 161 32.83 15.05 -16.78
C GLU A 161 32.63 16.57 -16.69
N HIS A 162 32.37 17.08 -15.49
CA HIS A 162 32.16 18.52 -15.26
C HIS A 162 33.45 19.26 -14.85
N ALA A 163 34.60 18.58 -14.78
CA ALA A 163 35.86 19.15 -14.31
C ALA A 163 36.35 20.36 -15.14
N SER A 164 35.87 20.51 -16.38
CA SER A 164 36.19 21.65 -17.26
C SER A 164 35.28 22.87 -17.03
N SER A 165 34.25 22.76 -16.20
CA SER A 165 33.31 23.85 -15.90
C SER A 165 33.89 24.84 -14.88
N PRO A 166 33.73 26.16 -15.05
CA PRO A 166 34.23 27.17 -14.11
C PRO A 166 33.58 27.11 -12.71
N GLN A 167 32.48 26.36 -12.56
CA GLN A 167 31.79 26.11 -11.28
C GLN A 167 32.00 24.67 -10.75
N ALA A 168 32.98 23.94 -11.30
CA ALA A 168 33.23 22.55 -10.92
C ALA A 168 33.68 22.45 -9.45
N ARG A 169 32.88 21.76 -8.63
CA ARG A 169 33.31 21.36 -7.29
C ARG A 169 34.31 20.20 -7.38
N GLU A 170 35.44 20.33 -6.68
CA GLU A 170 36.42 19.25 -6.50
C GLU A 170 35.91 18.13 -5.60
N VAL A 171 34.86 18.42 -4.81
CA VAL A 171 34.32 17.53 -3.80
C VAL A 171 32.79 17.59 -3.76
N MET A 172 32.15 16.42 -3.71
CA MET A 172 30.72 16.29 -3.46
C MET A 172 30.47 15.40 -2.24
N HIS A 173 29.53 15.80 -1.41
CA HIS A 173 29.18 15.04 -0.21
C HIS A 173 28.09 14.02 -0.56
N LEU A 174 28.37 12.74 -0.30
CA LEU A 174 27.39 11.65 -0.41
C LEU A 174 27.30 10.89 0.90
N GLN A 175 26.12 10.90 1.50
CA GLN A 175 25.82 10.07 2.65
C GLN A 175 24.77 9.01 2.29
N CYS A 176 25.17 7.74 2.43
CA CYS A 176 24.27 6.61 2.21
C CYS A 176 23.73 6.09 3.54
N PHE A 177 22.50 5.57 3.53
CA PHE A 177 21.89 4.90 4.68
C PHE A 177 21.15 3.64 4.26
N ALA A 178 21.31 2.57 5.03
CA ALA A 178 20.43 1.41 4.96
C ALA A 178 19.15 1.75 5.73
N THR A 179 17.97 1.63 5.10
CA THR A 179 16.71 2.06 5.70
C THR A 179 15.58 1.04 5.54
N SER A 180 14.72 0.98 6.55
CA SER A 180 13.42 0.31 6.51
C SER A 180 12.35 1.16 7.21
N ILE A 181 11.09 1.04 6.78
CA ILE A 181 9.94 1.61 7.51
C ILE A 181 9.55 0.79 8.74
N TRP A 182 10.18 -0.37 8.97
CA TRP A 182 9.85 -1.30 10.04
C TRP A 182 10.81 -1.23 11.24
N ASP A 183 11.79 -0.33 11.20
CA ASP A 183 12.75 -0.14 12.28
C ASP A 183 13.20 1.34 12.42
N ALA A 184 14.02 1.60 13.43
CA ALA A 184 14.54 2.93 13.76
C ALA A 184 15.50 3.52 12.70
N THR A 185 15.96 2.75 11.71
CA THR A 185 17.00 3.22 10.77
C THR A 185 16.53 4.37 9.89
N LEU A 186 15.22 4.46 9.63
CA LEU A 186 14.65 5.60 8.92
C LEU A 186 14.73 6.90 9.74
N TYR A 187 14.55 6.84 11.07
CA TYR A 187 14.77 8.01 11.93
C TYR A 187 16.23 8.45 11.94
N LYS A 188 17.18 7.50 11.88
CA LYS A 188 18.62 7.79 11.78
C LYS A 188 18.95 8.59 10.54
N ALA A 189 18.47 8.11 9.39
CA ALA A 189 18.68 8.76 8.11
C ALA A 189 18.07 10.17 8.10
N TRP A 190 16.80 10.31 8.49
CA TRP A 190 16.13 11.62 8.47
C TRP A 190 16.66 12.60 9.51
N SER A 191 17.08 12.15 10.70
CA SER A 191 17.69 13.02 11.71
C SER A 191 19.02 13.57 11.19
N SER A 192 19.84 12.72 10.57
CA SER A 192 21.11 13.13 9.94
C SER A 192 20.90 14.12 8.79
N ILE A 193 19.90 13.87 7.93
CA ILE A 193 19.54 14.76 6.82
C ILE A 193 19.09 16.13 7.35
N VAL A 194 18.23 16.15 8.35
CA VAL A 194 17.76 17.40 8.96
C VAL A 194 18.91 18.15 9.62
N HIS A 195 19.76 17.45 10.37
CA HIS A 195 20.95 18.03 11.00
C HIS A 195 21.87 18.72 9.99
N ALA A 196 22.10 18.11 8.82
CA ALA A 196 22.92 18.70 7.76
C ALA A 196 22.30 19.95 7.11
N ILE A 197 20.98 20.07 7.10
CA ILE A 197 20.26 21.16 6.40
C ILE A 197 19.92 22.33 7.32
N VAL A 198 19.76 22.07 8.61
CA VAL A 198 19.40 23.07 9.63
C VAL A 198 20.64 23.90 9.99
N PRO A 199 20.59 25.24 9.88
CA PRO A 199 21.69 26.09 10.33
C PRO A 199 21.75 26.18 11.87
N ASP A 200 22.92 26.51 12.41
CA ASP A 200 23.18 26.75 13.84
C ASP A 200 23.02 25.53 14.78
N VAL A 201 23.16 24.29 14.28
CA VAL A 201 23.01 23.09 15.15
C VAL A 201 24.07 23.05 16.25
N GLU A 202 25.30 23.48 15.95
CA GLU A 202 26.42 23.53 16.90
C GLU A 202 26.08 24.30 18.19
N ARG A 203 25.22 25.33 18.11
CA ARG A 203 24.77 26.09 19.30
C ARG A 203 23.85 25.27 20.20
N PHE A 204 23.08 24.35 19.64
CA PHE A 204 22.27 23.44 20.46
C PHE A 204 23.17 22.46 21.22
N ASP A 205 24.25 21.98 20.61
CA ASP A 205 25.19 21.07 21.27
C ASP A 205 25.87 21.74 22.47
N GLU A 206 26.34 22.99 22.31
CA GLU A 206 26.93 23.78 23.39
C GLU A 206 25.96 23.95 24.57
N HIS A 207 24.71 24.33 24.29
CA HIS A 207 23.69 24.53 25.31
C HIS A 207 23.26 23.23 25.99
N LEU A 208 23.14 22.12 25.24
CA LEU A 208 22.81 20.81 25.81
C LEU A 208 23.94 20.28 26.69
N THR A 209 25.19 20.57 26.34
CA THR A 209 26.36 20.21 27.15
C THR A 209 26.32 20.92 28.49
N GLN A 210 26.13 22.24 28.48
CA GLN A 210 25.97 23.01 29.72
C GLN A 210 24.80 22.51 30.57
N LEU A 211 23.66 22.20 29.93
CA LEU A 211 22.50 21.68 30.63
C LEU A 211 22.75 20.29 31.24
N GLY A 212 23.45 19.41 30.51
CA GLY A 212 23.83 18.08 30.95
C GLY A 212 24.73 18.11 32.17
N ASP A 213 25.71 19.02 32.18
CA ASP A 213 26.60 19.24 33.32
C ASP A 213 25.85 19.75 34.55
N VAL A 214 25.01 20.78 34.38
CA VAL A 214 24.19 21.36 35.46
C VAL A 214 23.22 20.35 36.05
N CYS A 215 22.55 19.55 35.21
CA CYS A 215 21.60 18.54 35.67
C CYS A 215 22.28 17.28 36.22
N SER A 216 23.61 17.17 36.13
CA SER A 216 24.32 15.91 36.32
C SER A 216 23.71 14.77 35.50
N ALA A 217 23.17 15.09 34.32
CA ALA A 217 22.50 14.13 33.47
C ALA A 217 23.52 13.17 32.86
N ALA A 218 23.10 11.93 32.70
CA ALA A 218 23.84 10.94 31.92
C ALA A 218 23.71 11.23 30.43
N GLU A 219 22.49 11.56 29.98
CA GLU A 219 22.21 11.95 28.60
C GLU A 219 21.12 13.02 28.55
N VAL A 220 21.22 13.92 27.56
CA VAL A 220 20.19 14.91 27.25
C VAL A 220 19.95 14.91 25.75
N ILE A 221 18.70 14.78 25.31
CA ILE A 221 18.36 14.68 23.89
C ILE A 221 17.28 15.69 23.55
N LEU A 222 17.48 16.44 22.46
CA LEU A 222 16.54 17.41 21.93
C LEU A 222 15.86 16.85 20.67
N PHE A 223 14.53 16.83 20.66
CA PHE A 223 13.73 16.35 19.54
C PHE A 223 12.87 17.45 18.94
N GLU A 224 12.63 17.38 17.63
CA GLU A 224 11.58 18.17 16.99
C GLU A 224 10.19 17.59 17.34
N LYS A 225 9.26 18.45 17.74
CA LYS A 225 7.99 18.05 18.37
C LYS A 225 7.04 17.26 17.47
N ALA A 226 6.96 17.59 16.19
CA ALA A 226 6.02 16.97 15.26
C ALA A 226 6.51 15.58 14.81
N THR A 227 7.74 15.52 14.35
CA THR A 227 8.41 14.38 13.71
C THR A 227 9.11 13.47 14.70
N PHE A 228 9.50 13.98 15.87
CA PHE A 228 10.38 13.31 16.83
C PHE A 228 11.76 12.97 16.26
N LEU A 229 12.23 13.68 15.24
CA LEU A 229 13.61 13.59 14.79
C LEU A 229 14.56 14.19 15.84
N VAL A 230 15.72 13.56 16.01
CA VAL A 230 16.77 14.05 16.90
C VAL A 230 17.38 15.30 16.27
N MET A 231 17.40 16.39 17.01
CA MET A 231 18.02 17.65 16.58
C MET A 231 19.45 17.76 17.07
N SER A 232 19.69 17.38 18.33
CA SER A 232 20.98 17.46 19.03
C SER A 232 20.92 16.61 20.29
N HIS A 233 22.07 16.16 20.80
CA HIS A 233 22.16 15.37 22.02
C HIS A 233 23.48 15.62 22.77
N TYR A 234 23.46 15.35 24.07
CA TYR A 234 24.61 15.30 24.96
C TYR A 234 24.63 13.92 25.64
N SER A 235 25.81 13.33 25.75
CA SER A 235 26.03 12.04 26.40
C SER A 235 27.34 12.09 27.18
N ARG A 236 27.28 11.81 28.47
CA ARG A 236 28.45 11.83 29.37
C ARG A 236 29.39 10.64 29.13
N PHE A 237 28.92 9.58 28.49
CA PHE A 237 29.68 8.34 28.32
C PHE A 237 30.57 8.34 27.07
N ASP A 238 30.39 9.31 26.17
CA ASP A 238 31.12 9.35 24.89
C ASP A 238 32.49 10.08 24.99
N ASP A 239 32.85 10.61 26.18
CA ASP A 239 34.02 11.46 26.45
C ASP A 239 35.41 10.78 26.38
N SER A 240 35.52 9.50 25.99
CA SER A 240 36.81 8.76 25.96
C SER A 240 37.43 8.55 24.57
N MET A 241 36.74 8.95 23.49
CA MET A 241 37.31 9.04 22.15
C MET A 241 36.90 10.38 21.54
N SER A 242 37.87 11.18 21.11
CA SER A 242 37.66 12.48 20.46
C SER A 242 36.58 12.44 19.37
N CYS A 243 35.46 13.16 19.53
CA CYS A 243 34.79 13.85 18.43
C CYS A 243 33.57 14.66 18.90
N HIS A 244 33.43 15.85 18.35
CA HIS A 244 32.19 16.62 18.32
C HIS A 244 31.00 15.73 17.94
N PRO A 245 29.81 15.91 18.55
CA PRO A 245 28.60 15.27 18.03
C PRO A 245 28.40 15.85 16.62
N HIS A 246 28.54 15.02 15.59
CA HIS A 246 28.25 15.42 14.22
C HIS A 246 28.92 16.73 13.74
N THR A 247 30.24 16.93 13.91
CA THR A 247 30.93 17.31 12.67
C THR A 247 30.70 16.11 11.79
N PRO A 248 29.88 16.21 10.73
CA PRO A 248 29.80 15.09 9.85
C PRO A 248 31.23 14.98 9.34
N ASP A 249 31.89 13.86 9.58
CA ASP A 249 32.80 13.35 8.57
C ASP A 249 31.89 13.12 7.36
N MET A 250 31.51 14.22 6.70
CA MET A 250 30.75 14.24 5.47
C MET A 250 31.70 13.52 4.55
N HIS A 251 31.49 12.23 4.35
CA HIS A 251 32.44 11.43 3.60
C HIS A 251 32.51 11.99 2.19
N MET A 252 33.55 12.78 2.00
CA MET A 252 33.78 13.63 0.85
C MET A 252 34.16 12.73 -0.30
N VAL A 253 33.30 12.65 -1.32
CA VAL A 253 33.66 11.95 -2.55
C VAL A 253 34.58 12.89 -3.33
N GLN A 254 35.87 12.58 -3.28
CA GLN A 254 36.89 13.28 -4.05
C GLN A 254 36.96 12.69 -5.46
N ALA A 255 37.11 13.54 -6.47
CA ALA A 255 37.23 13.10 -7.86
C ALA A 255 38.44 12.17 -8.11
N ASN A 256 39.49 12.29 -7.28
CA ASN A 256 40.79 11.64 -7.47
C ASN A 256 41.08 10.44 -6.53
N ASN A 257 40.17 10.07 -5.62
CA ASN A 257 40.39 8.93 -4.72
C ASN A 257 39.69 7.66 -5.25
N PRO A 258 40.43 6.66 -5.76
CA PRO A 258 39.84 5.44 -6.34
C PRO A 258 39.48 4.36 -5.31
N GLN A 259 39.93 4.47 -4.05
CA GLN A 259 39.68 3.45 -3.02
C GLN A 259 38.96 4.05 -1.81
N ASP A 260 37.71 3.63 -1.62
CA ASP A 260 36.95 3.88 -0.41
C ASP A 260 37.34 2.86 0.67
N SER A 261 37.65 3.32 1.89
CA SER A 261 37.88 2.42 3.02
C SER A 261 36.61 1.64 3.36
N GLU A 262 36.75 0.42 3.90
CA GLU A 262 35.60 -0.40 4.27
C GLU A 262 34.69 0.29 5.29
N GLU A 263 35.27 0.98 6.28
CA GLU A 263 34.53 1.77 7.27
C GLU A 263 33.70 2.87 6.60
N ALA A 264 34.28 3.60 5.64
CA ALA A 264 33.56 4.66 4.93
C ALA A 264 32.41 4.13 4.07
N LEU A 265 32.51 2.91 3.53
CA LEU A 265 31.43 2.27 2.77
C LEU A 265 30.31 1.75 3.68
N LEU A 266 30.64 1.34 4.91
CA LEU A 266 29.70 0.73 5.85
C LEU A 266 29.10 1.70 6.87
N HIS A 267 29.57 2.94 6.93
CA HIS A 267 29.15 3.95 7.92
C HIS A 267 27.62 4.11 8.07
N GLY A 268 26.86 4.02 6.98
CA GLY A 268 25.39 4.15 7.00
C GLY A 268 24.62 2.85 7.29
N LEU A 269 25.30 1.74 7.60
CA LEU A 269 24.68 0.46 7.95
C LEU A 269 24.58 0.33 9.46
N SER A 270 23.36 0.23 9.98
CA SER A 270 23.14 0.02 11.42
C SER A 270 23.52 -1.38 11.87
N GLN A 271 24.15 -1.52 13.05
CA GLN A 271 24.44 -2.83 13.64
C GLN A 271 23.16 -3.64 13.91
N SER A 272 22.04 -2.98 14.21
CA SER A 272 20.73 -3.63 14.38
C SER A 272 20.21 -4.34 13.13
N MET A 273 20.76 -4.04 11.94
CA MET A 273 20.41 -4.75 10.71
C MET A 273 21.22 -6.04 10.50
N LEU A 274 22.30 -6.26 11.23
CA LEU A 274 23.19 -7.42 11.06
C LEU A 274 22.78 -8.59 11.97
N PRO A 275 23.16 -9.83 11.63
CA PRO A 275 22.95 -10.97 12.52
C PRO A 275 23.65 -10.72 13.85
N ALA A 276 23.02 -11.12 14.96
CA ALA A 276 23.68 -11.12 16.25
C ALA A 276 24.96 -11.99 16.15
N PRO A 277 26.13 -11.50 16.59
CA PRO A 277 27.37 -12.24 16.44
C PRO A 277 27.27 -13.57 17.18
N SER A 278 27.48 -14.68 16.46
CA SER A 278 27.17 -16.03 16.95
C SER A 278 28.14 -16.57 18.01
N ASP A 279 29.21 -15.85 18.36
CA ASP A 279 30.19 -16.28 19.38
C ASP A 279 30.92 -15.08 20.00
N THR A 280 30.21 -14.23 20.74
CA THR A 280 30.85 -13.23 21.63
C THR A 280 30.20 -13.32 23.01
N PRO A 281 30.99 -13.35 24.11
CA PRO A 281 30.40 -13.21 25.45
C PRO A 281 29.59 -11.92 25.45
N ALA A 282 28.40 -11.96 26.07
CA ALA A 282 27.49 -10.84 26.20
C ALA A 282 28.28 -9.53 26.29
N ALA A 283 28.05 -8.61 25.34
CA ALA A 283 28.71 -7.31 25.31
C ALA A 283 28.78 -6.79 26.75
N PRO A 284 29.95 -6.30 27.22
CA PRO A 284 30.11 -5.90 28.61
C PRO A 284 28.91 -5.03 28.98
N ASN A 285 28.25 -5.36 30.10
CA ASN A 285 26.96 -4.81 30.60
C ASN A 285 26.90 -3.26 30.75
N HIS A 286 27.86 -2.52 30.20
CA HIS A 286 28.09 -1.10 30.33
C HIS A 286 28.22 -0.32 29.01
N MET A 287 28.15 -0.96 27.82
CA MET A 287 28.14 -0.20 26.56
C MET A 287 26.70 0.12 26.11
N LEU A 288 26.42 1.40 25.94
CA LEU A 288 25.14 1.89 25.40
C LEU A 288 25.04 1.56 23.91
N ALA A 289 23.83 1.28 23.43
CA ALA A 289 23.61 1.02 22.01
C ALA A 289 23.77 2.30 21.18
N ASP A 290 24.44 2.20 20.03
CA ASP A 290 24.69 3.33 19.13
C ASP A 290 23.41 3.88 18.48
N ASP A 291 22.35 3.07 18.35
CA ASP A 291 21.07 3.43 17.70
C ASP A 291 19.97 3.81 18.70
N ARG A 292 20.33 4.05 19.97
CA ARG A 292 19.38 4.28 21.06
C ARG A 292 18.51 5.53 20.85
N PHE A 293 19.05 6.60 20.29
CA PHE A 293 18.32 7.87 20.12
C PHE A 293 17.19 7.74 19.09
N GLU A 294 17.44 6.99 18.03
CA GLU A 294 16.49 6.71 16.98
C GLU A 294 15.43 5.72 17.43
N ARG A 295 15.81 4.73 18.24
CA ARG A 295 14.85 3.82 18.89
C ARG A 295 13.94 4.58 19.85
N VAL A 296 14.45 5.56 20.59
CA VAL A 296 13.62 6.45 21.41
C VAL A 296 12.66 7.24 20.52
N SER A 297 13.13 7.79 19.40
CA SER A 297 12.30 8.53 18.43
C SER A 297 11.14 7.67 17.91
N GLU A 298 11.44 6.43 17.51
CA GLU A 298 10.46 5.44 17.05
C GLU A 298 9.43 5.12 18.16
N LEU A 299 9.89 4.76 19.35
CA LEU A 299 9.02 4.39 20.48
C LEU A 299 8.10 5.54 20.87
N VAL A 300 8.63 6.75 20.99
CA VAL A 300 7.84 7.91 21.39
C VAL A 300 6.87 8.32 20.29
N LYS A 301 7.25 8.22 19.01
CA LYS A 301 6.31 8.46 17.89
C LYS A 301 5.17 7.44 17.90
N GLN A 302 5.46 6.15 18.08
CA GLN A 302 4.44 5.11 18.19
C GLN A 302 3.52 5.33 19.41
N PHE A 303 4.09 5.74 20.54
CA PHE A 303 3.33 6.11 21.73
C PHE A 303 2.42 7.32 21.46
N LYS A 304 2.94 8.37 20.80
CA LYS A 304 2.16 9.55 20.38
C LYS A 304 0.99 9.18 19.47
N ILE A 305 1.22 8.35 18.45
CA ILE A 305 0.16 7.85 17.55
C ILE A 305 -0.89 7.05 18.35
N SER A 306 -0.45 6.24 19.32
CA SER A 306 -1.36 5.49 20.20
C SER A 306 -2.23 6.41 21.06
N CYS A 307 -1.65 7.46 21.65
CA CYS A 307 -2.38 8.48 22.39
C CYS A 307 -3.41 9.21 21.51
N MET A 308 -3.06 9.51 20.24
CA MET A 308 -4.00 10.11 19.29
C MET A 308 -5.19 9.20 18.96
N CYS A 309 -5.01 7.87 18.95
CA CYS A 309 -6.10 6.93 18.71
C CYS A 309 -7.07 6.84 19.91
N VAL A 310 -6.58 6.92 21.15
CA VAL A 310 -7.43 6.90 22.37
C VAL A 310 -8.31 8.17 22.47
N ALA A 311 -7.85 9.28 21.91
CA ALA A 311 -8.60 10.53 21.82
C ALA A 311 -9.91 10.40 21.02
N ILE A 312 -9.90 9.61 19.94
CA ILE A 312 -11.04 9.49 19.01
C ILE A 312 -12.24 8.77 19.67
N THR A 313 -12.00 7.93 20.68
CA THR A 313 -13.04 7.24 21.45
C THR A 313 -13.80 8.15 22.43
N HIS A 314 -13.22 9.26 22.87
CA HIS A 314 -13.88 10.25 23.72
C HIS A 314 -14.17 11.50 22.87
N ARG A 315 -15.44 11.78 22.56
CA ARG A 315 -15.91 12.93 21.73
C ARG A 315 -15.48 14.31 22.27
N SER A 316 -14.20 14.60 22.25
CA SER A 316 -13.57 15.86 22.64
C SER A 316 -12.67 16.30 21.49
N GLU A 317 -12.94 17.47 20.93
CA GLU A 317 -12.15 18.09 19.84
C GLU A 317 -10.71 18.45 20.23
N SER A 318 -10.25 18.08 21.43
CA SER A 318 -8.89 18.36 21.89
C SER A 318 -7.93 17.29 21.39
N GLN A 319 -7.03 17.63 20.49
CA GLN A 319 -5.86 16.79 20.16
C GLN A 319 -5.07 16.50 21.44
N TYR A 320 -5.10 15.24 21.91
CA TYR A 320 -4.29 14.81 23.03
C TYR A 320 -2.82 14.75 22.59
N HIS A 321 -2.04 15.69 23.09
CA HIS A 321 -0.59 15.72 22.89
C HIS A 321 0.11 15.15 24.13
N VAL A 322 1.16 14.36 23.93
CA VAL A 322 2.03 13.90 25.03
C VAL A 322 2.62 15.13 25.70
N LYS A 323 2.17 15.49 26.90
CA LYS A 323 2.66 16.71 27.56
C LYS A 323 4.05 16.45 28.15
N ALA A 324 4.15 15.43 28.99
CA ALA A 324 5.38 14.97 29.61
C ALA A 324 5.32 13.45 29.82
N LEU A 325 6.48 12.81 29.92
CA LEU A 325 6.65 11.40 30.25
C LEU A 325 7.75 11.30 31.31
N GLU A 326 7.47 10.61 32.41
CA GLU A 326 8.45 10.32 33.45
C GLU A 326 8.54 8.81 33.62
N MET A 327 9.75 8.27 33.55
CA MET A 327 10.03 6.85 33.69
C MET A 327 11.08 6.64 34.77
N ARG A 328 10.75 5.80 35.76
CA ARG A 328 11.63 5.46 36.89
C ARG A 328 11.98 4.00 36.82
N THR A 329 13.28 3.71 36.84
CA THR A 329 13.81 2.36 37.00
C THR A 329 14.79 2.33 38.18
N PRO A 330 15.16 1.14 38.67
CA PRO A 330 16.18 1.04 39.72
C PRO A 330 17.58 1.54 39.30
N THR A 331 17.83 1.70 37.99
CA THR A 331 19.15 2.05 37.43
C THR A 331 19.21 3.46 36.85
N PHE A 332 18.08 4.04 36.44
CA PHE A 332 18.01 5.40 35.91
C PHE A 332 16.61 6.02 36.01
N LEU A 333 16.56 7.34 35.98
CA LEU A 333 15.38 8.18 35.80
C LEU A 333 15.43 8.82 34.41
N ALA A 334 14.35 8.73 33.64
CA ALA A 334 14.20 9.43 32.38
C ALA A 334 13.00 10.37 32.42
N TYR A 335 13.21 11.62 32.03
CA TYR A 335 12.19 12.67 32.04
C TYR A 335 12.12 13.36 30.68
N MET A 336 10.94 13.32 30.06
CA MET A 336 10.66 14.00 28.80
C MET A 336 9.57 15.05 29.00
N ASP A 337 9.81 16.29 28.58
CA ASP A 337 8.79 17.37 28.59
C ASP A 337 8.94 18.26 27.34
N ALA A 338 7.87 18.96 26.99
CA ALA A 338 7.91 19.96 25.94
C ALA A 338 8.75 21.16 26.40
N LEU A 339 9.86 21.43 25.72
CA LEU A 339 10.73 22.56 26.04
C LEU A 339 10.23 23.85 25.38
N THR A 340 9.81 23.77 24.12
CA THR A 340 9.24 24.90 23.37
C THR A 340 7.94 24.49 22.67
N SER A 341 7.34 25.42 21.92
CA SER A 341 6.22 25.10 21.03
C SER A 341 6.58 24.06 19.96
N SER A 342 7.87 23.90 19.63
CA SER A 342 8.37 23.07 18.53
C SER A 342 9.40 22.01 18.93
N THR A 343 9.77 21.89 20.21
CA THR A 343 10.77 20.91 20.68
C THR A 343 10.36 20.16 21.94
N TYR A 344 10.79 18.90 22.04
CA TYR A 344 10.82 18.10 23.27
C TYR A 344 12.26 17.94 23.75
N ILE A 345 12.43 17.84 25.06
CA ILE A 345 13.70 17.48 25.68
C ILE A 345 13.51 16.20 26.49
N LEU A 346 14.47 15.28 26.39
CA LEU A 346 14.59 14.08 27.22
C LEU A 346 15.87 14.19 28.05
N ILE A 347 15.77 13.99 29.35
CA ILE A 347 16.87 14.01 30.31
C ILE A 347 16.93 12.65 30.99
N VAL A 348 18.08 12.00 30.94
CA VAL A 348 18.35 10.72 31.59
C VAL A 348 19.35 10.93 32.73
N VAL A 349 19.04 10.42 33.92
CA VAL A 349 19.86 10.58 35.14
C VAL A 349 20.09 9.21 35.77
N THR A 350 21.33 8.88 36.12
CA THR A 350 21.73 7.56 36.62
C THR A 350 21.65 7.38 38.15
N ASP A 351 21.47 8.45 38.94
CA ASP A 351 21.22 8.32 40.38
C ASP A 351 19.71 8.42 40.71
N PRO A 352 19.03 7.29 40.98
CA PRO A 352 17.59 7.26 41.29
C PRO A 352 17.27 7.83 42.69
N ARG A 353 18.28 8.15 43.52
CA ARG A 353 18.10 8.71 44.86
C ARG A 353 17.99 10.23 44.86
N ILE A 354 18.26 10.88 43.74
CA ILE A 354 17.96 12.31 43.58
C ILE A 354 16.42 12.43 43.70
N PRO A 355 15.89 13.05 44.78
CA PRO A 355 14.45 13.27 44.90
C PRO A 355 14.01 14.05 43.65
N PRO A 356 12.78 13.84 43.14
CA PRO A 356 12.32 14.59 41.98
C PRO A 356 12.47 16.08 42.30
N LEU A 357 13.52 16.70 41.76
CA LEU A 357 13.48 18.12 41.48
C LEU A 357 12.18 18.29 40.70
N PRO A 358 11.35 19.28 41.01
CA PRO A 358 10.19 19.55 40.19
C PRO A 358 10.72 20.09 38.86
N TRP A 359 11.15 19.19 37.96
CA TRP A 359 11.67 19.51 36.64
C TRP A 359 10.61 20.26 35.84
N GLY A 360 9.34 19.87 36.02
CA GLY A 360 8.18 20.62 35.55
C GLY A 360 8.03 22.02 36.16
N ALA A 361 8.66 22.37 37.28
CA ALA A 361 8.71 23.72 37.84
C ALA A 361 9.92 24.52 37.32
N LEU A 362 11.05 23.86 37.08
CA LEU A 362 12.23 24.47 36.43
C LEU A 362 11.91 24.91 34.99
N VAL A 363 11.00 24.18 34.33
CA VAL A 363 10.57 24.44 32.94
C VAL A 363 9.30 25.31 32.85
N ARG A 364 8.46 25.43 33.90
CA ARG A 364 7.12 26.06 33.80
C ARG A 364 6.88 27.32 34.63
N HIS A 365 7.85 27.83 35.38
CA HIS A 365 7.60 29.04 36.15
C HIS A 365 7.83 30.31 35.31
N ALA A 366 6.72 30.86 34.81
CA ALA A 366 6.61 32.23 34.31
C ALA A 366 6.87 33.31 35.40
N HIS A 367 7.18 32.91 36.64
CA HIS A 367 7.77 33.77 37.67
C HIS A 367 8.80 32.96 38.47
N PHE A 368 10.07 33.29 38.31
CA PHE A 368 11.18 32.65 39.01
C PHE A 368 11.29 33.21 40.44
N ASP A 369 10.80 32.46 41.43
CA ASP A 369 10.97 32.82 42.85
C ASP A 369 12.42 32.55 43.28
N SER A 370 13.21 33.61 43.23
CA SER A 370 14.63 33.62 43.53
C SER A 370 14.92 33.16 44.96
N ASN A 371 14.07 33.51 45.93
CA ASN A 371 14.30 33.19 47.34
C ASN A 371 13.99 31.71 47.63
N ALA A 372 12.90 31.18 47.08
CA ALA A 372 12.58 29.76 47.16
C ALA A 372 13.62 28.88 46.43
N PHE A 373 14.31 29.42 45.42
CA PHE A 373 15.42 28.73 44.76
C PHE A 373 16.69 28.72 45.61
N VAL A 374 17.10 29.86 46.20
CA VAL A 374 18.23 29.93 47.15
C VAL A 374 18.05 28.97 48.31
N GLN A 375 16.86 28.94 48.93
CA GLN A 375 16.57 28.04 50.05
C GLN A 375 16.62 26.55 49.67
N ARG A 376 16.35 26.21 48.40
CA ARG A 376 16.48 24.85 47.88
C ARG A 376 17.94 24.48 47.62
N LEU A 377 18.74 25.42 47.14
CA LEU A 377 20.19 25.24 46.96
C LEU A 377 20.90 25.09 48.31
N GLU A 378 20.53 25.90 49.30
CA GLU A 378 21.04 25.77 50.68
C GLU A 378 20.71 24.39 51.28
N LYS A 379 19.49 23.90 51.06
CA LYS A 379 19.08 22.54 51.50
C LYS A 379 19.82 21.42 50.75
N ALA A 380 20.34 21.69 49.55
CA ALA A 380 21.16 20.76 48.78
C ALA A 380 22.66 20.83 49.13
N GLY A 381 23.04 21.64 50.14
CA GLY A 381 24.42 21.74 50.63
C GLY A 381 25.26 22.82 49.94
N ILE A 382 24.65 23.66 49.09
CA ILE A 382 25.32 24.81 48.46
C ILE A 382 25.32 25.97 49.44
N THR A 383 26.46 26.64 49.62
CA THR A 383 26.53 27.78 50.54
C THR A 383 25.70 28.95 50.02
N ARG A 384 25.13 29.75 50.92
CA ARG A 384 24.30 30.91 50.57
C ARG A 384 24.98 31.86 49.58
N GLN A 385 26.29 32.04 49.74
CA GLN A 385 27.09 32.90 48.88
C GLN A 385 27.21 32.36 47.44
N GLN A 386 27.25 31.04 47.26
CA GLN A 386 27.22 30.40 45.94
C GLN A 386 25.81 30.41 45.33
N ALA A 387 24.77 30.25 46.16
CA ALA A 387 23.38 30.31 45.74
C ALA A 387 22.98 31.71 45.23
N ASP A 388 23.46 32.77 45.88
CA ASP A 388 23.22 34.16 45.44
C ASP A 388 23.90 34.47 44.09
N VAL A 389 25.11 33.96 43.86
CA VAL A 389 25.82 34.09 42.57
C VAL A 389 25.07 33.34 41.45
N LEU A 390 24.57 32.14 41.74
CA LEU A 390 23.76 31.34 40.82
C LEU A 390 22.46 32.05 40.41
N VAL A 391 21.76 32.66 41.38
CA VAL A 391 20.55 33.43 41.10
C VAL A 391 20.84 34.67 40.27
N THR A 392 21.96 35.33 40.53
CA THR A 392 22.37 36.53 39.77
C THR A 392 22.63 36.17 38.30
N ALA A 393 23.41 35.12 38.04
CA ALA A 393 23.69 34.65 36.68
C ALA A 393 22.41 34.18 35.95
N LEU A 394 21.50 33.48 36.64
CA LEU A 394 20.21 33.07 36.07
C LEU A 394 19.32 34.27 35.74
N THR A 395 19.35 35.31 36.58
CA THR A 395 18.59 36.54 36.37
C THR A 395 19.09 37.30 35.15
N ASP A 396 20.41 37.35 34.94
CA ASP A 396 21.02 38.00 33.78
C ASP A 396 20.66 37.27 32.48
N VAL A 397 20.74 35.93 32.47
CA VAL A 397 20.35 35.10 31.30
C VAL A 397 18.85 35.22 30.99
N ILE A 398 18.00 35.25 32.02
CA ILE A 398 16.55 35.43 31.85
C ILE A 398 16.24 36.83 31.31
N ASN A 399 16.90 37.87 31.81
CA ASN A 399 16.69 39.24 31.33
C ASN A 399 17.14 39.40 29.88
N GLU A 400 18.29 38.83 29.50
CA GLU A 400 18.78 38.87 28.12
C GLU A 400 17.87 38.08 27.15
N SER A 401 17.36 36.92 27.60
CA SER A 401 16.37 36.14 26.87
C SER A 401 15.03 36.87 26.74
N ALA A 402 14.56 37.53 27.80
CA ALA A 402 13.33 38.32 27.80
C ALA A 402 13.45 39.56 26.89
N GLU A 403 14.61 40.22 26.87
CA GLU A 403 14.88 41.33 25.95
C GLU A 403 14.95 40.87 24.48
N ASN A 404 15.51 39.69 24.21
CA ASN A 404 15.51 39.09 22.87
C ASN A 404 14.10 38.69 22.41
N ILE A 405 13.27 38.14 23.30
CA ILE A 405 11.85 37.86 23.01
C ILE A 405 11.09 39.18 22.80
N ALA A 406 11.32 40.19 23.63
CA ALA A 406 10.69 41.50 23.50
C ALA A 406 11.05 42.21 22.18
N ARG A 407 12.27 42.03 21.68
CA ARG A 407 12.69 42.49 20.34
C ARG A 407 11.99 41.76 19.19
N GLY A 408 11.48 40.54 19.41
CA GLY A 408 10.69 39.77 18.46
C GLY A 408 9.17 39.96 18.58
N LEU A 409 8.69 40.64 19.63
CA LEU A 409 7.27 40.91 19.84
C LEU A 409 6.85 42.16 19.06
N VAL A 410 6.08 41.92 18.00
CA VAL A 410 5.48 42.96 17.17
C VAL A 410 4.40 43.68 17.99
N ARG A 411 4.44 45.02 18.01
CA ARG A 411 3.41 45.82 18.69
C ARG A 411 2.04 45.54 18.05
N ARG A 412 0.98 45.59 18.84
CA ARG A 412 -0.37 45.21 18.40
C ARG A 412 -0.84 45.99 17.16
N ASP A 413 -0.46 47.25 17.04
CA ASP A 413 -0.72 48.11 15.87
C ASP A 413 0.02 47.64 14.61
N GLU A 414 1.26 47.19 14.75
CA GLU A 414 2.08 46.67 13.67
C GLU A 414 1.62 45.26 13.26
N ALA A 415 1.19 44.43 14.21
CA ALA A 415 0.56 43.13 13.94
C ALA A 415 -0.80 43.29 13.23
N GLU A 416 -1.60 44.29 13.60
CA GLU A 416 -2.86 44.62 12.92
C GLU A 416 -2.62 45.14 11.49
N ARG A 417 -1.59 45.96 11.27
CA ARG A 417 -1.15 46.38 9.92
C ARG A 417 -0.67 45.20 9.07
N LEU A 418 0.11 44.29 9.65
CA LEU A 418 0.59 43.10 8.95
C LEU A 418 -0.58 42.18 8.57
N ASN A 419 -1.54 42.00 9.47
CA ASN A 419 -2.75 41.21 9.23
C ASN A 419 -3.63 41.86 8.15
N TYR A 420 -3.77 43.19 8.15
CA TYR A 420 -4.47 43.91 7.09
C TYR A 420 -3.79 43.74 5.72
N THR A 421 -2.46 43.87 5.68
CA THR A 421 -1.67 43.66 4.45
C THR A 421 -1.83 42.24 3.94
N GLN A 422 -1.73 41.25 4.83
CA GLN A 422 -1.97 39.84 4.49
C GLN A 422 -3.38 39.62 3.94
N LYS A 423 -4.42 40.26 4.50
CA LYS A 423 -5.79 40.15 3.97
C LYS A 423 -5.92 40.71 2.56
N VAL A 424 -5.25 41.83 2.26
CA VAL A 424 -5.21 42.41 0.91
C VAL A 424 -4.47 41.47 -0.05
N ASP A 425 -3.32 40.93 0.36
CA ASP A 425 -2.56 39.97 -0.44
C ASP A 425 -3.34 38.67 -0.68
N PHE A 426 -4.07 38.17 0.32
CA PHE A 426 -4.96 37.01 0.17
C PHE A 426 -6.11 37.28 -0.80
N ALA A 427 -6.69 38.50 -0.77
CA ALA A 427 -7.72 38.88 -1.73
C ALA A 427 -7.17 38.94 -3.16
N LYS A 428 -5.96 39.48 -3.33
CA LYS A 428 -5.27 39.53 -4.62
C LYS A 428 -4.91 38.13 -5.13
N LEU A 429 -4.31 37.30 -4.29
CA LEU A 429 -3.97 35.91 -4.62
C LEU A 429 -5.21 35.10 -4.99
N LYS A 430 -6.33 35.29 -4.26
CA LYS A 430 -7.61 34.66 -4.61
C LYS A 430 -8.09 35.08 -6.00
N SER A 431 -7.95 36.35 -6.37
CA SER A 431 -8.33 36.82 -7.71
C SER A 431 -7.42 36.27 -8.81
N GLU A 432 -6.11 36.17 -8.54
CA GLU A 432 -5.14 35.58 -9.47
C GLU A 432 -5.39 34.08 -9.68
N ILE A 433 -5.66 33.34 -8.60
CA ILE A 433 -6.03 31.92 -8.67
C ILE A 433 -7.32 31.74 -9.48
N GLN A 434 -8.35 32.56 -9.26
CA GLN A 434 -9.60 32.48 -10.03
C GLN A 434 -9.41 32.79 -11.52
N LEU A 435 -8.46 33.67 -11.87
CA LEU A 435 -8.13 33.96 -13.26
C LEU A 435 -7.36 32.79 -13.91
N LEU A 436 -6.41 32.19 -13.17
CA LEU A 436 -5.68 31.01 -13.62
C LEU A 436 -6.62 29.81 -13.81
N GLU A 437 -7.49 29.52 -12.84
CA GLU A 437 -8.49 28.45 -12.94
C GLU A 437 -9.38 28.61 -14.17
N ARG A 438 -9.81 29.85 -14.48
CA ARG A 438 -10.58 30.14 -15.70
C ARG A 438 -9.77 29.93 -16.97
N SER A 439 -8.51 30.35 -16.98
CA SER A 439 -7.61 30.14 -18.12
C SER A 439 -7.34 28.66 -18.38
N ASP A 440 -7.03 27.91 -17.33
CA ASP A 440 -6.75 26.47 -17.38
C ASP A 440 -8.00 25.69 -17.80
N PHE A 441 -9.17 26.09 -17.30
CA PHE A 441 -10.44 25.49 -17.73
C PHE A 441 -10.70 25.68 -19.23
N VAL A 442 -10.40 26.86 -19.78
CA VAL A 442 -10.54 27.13 -21.21
C VAL A 442 -9.54 26.32 -22.03
N LEU A 443 -8.28 26.22 -21.59
CA LEU A 443 -7.26 25.40 -22.23
C LEU A 443 -7.64 23.92 -22.22
N MET A 444 -7.99 23.37 -21.05
CA MET A 444 -8.45 21.98 -20.91
C MET A 444 -9.67 21.69 -21.78
N LYS A 445 -10.63 22.62 -21.87
CA LYS A 445 -11.79 22.46 -22.73
C LYS A 445 -11.38 22.35 -24.21
N SER A 446 -10.50 23.24 -24.67
CA SER A 446 -10.01 23.21 -26.06
C SER A 446 -9.21 21.94 -26.39
N GLU A 447 -8.43 21.44 -25.43
CA GLU A 447 -7.65 20.23 -25.59
C GLU A 447 -8.53 18.98 -25.58
N ASN A 448 -9.57 18.96 -24.75
CA ASN A 448 -10.55 17.88 -24.72
C ASN A 448 -11.34 17.84 -26.04
N GLU A 449 -11.76 18.99 -26.58
CA GLU A 449 -12.40 19.06 -27.90
C GLU A 449 -11.48 18.54 -29.02
N ARG A 450 -10.18 18.87 -28.98
CA ARG A 450 -9.18 18.33 -29.91
C ARG A 450 -9.03 16.81 -29.78
N LEU A 451 -8.89 16.29 -28.56
CA LEU A 451 -8.75 14.85 -28.31
C LEU A 451 -9.98 14.07 -28.75
N MET A 452 -11.18 14.60 -28.51
CA MET A 452 -12.43 14.00 -28.98
C MET A 452 -12.47 13.91 -30.51
N ALA A 453 -12.00 14.94 -31.22
CA ALA A 453 -11.90 14.90 -32.68
C ALA A 453 -10.90 13.84 -33.18
N ASP A 454 -9.77 13.67 -32.50
CA ASP A 454 -8.76 12.68 -32.88
C ASP A 454 -9.19 11.24 -32.56
N VAL A 455 -9.94 11.03 -31.46
CA VAL A 455 -10.58 9.75 -31.16
C VAL A 455 -11.57 9.35 -32.26
N GLU A 456 -12.41 10.28 -32.74
CA GLU A 456 -13.37 9.94 -33.80
C GLU A 456 -12.66 9.65 -35.14
N LYS A 457 -11.56 10.35 -35.46
CA LYS A 457 -10.71 10.01 -36.62
C LYS A 457 -10.09 8.62 -36.50
N LEU A 458 -9.56 8.26 -35.32
CA LEU A 458 -8.96 6.95 -35.08
C LEU A 458 -10.00 5.83 -35.21
N LYS A 459 -11.20 6.05 -34.66
CA LYS A 459 -12.32 5.13 -34.77
C LYS A 459 -12.76 4.93 -36.22
N GLN A 460 -12.77 5.99 -37.03
CA GLN A 460 -13.04 5.88 -38.47
C GLN A 460 -11.96 5.07 -39.19
N ARG A 461 -10.68 5.34 -38.93
CA ARG A 461 -9.56 4.55 -39.51
C ARG A 461 -9.64 3.07 -39.14
N LEU A 462 -9.94 2.77 -37.88
CA LEU A 462 -10.07 1.39 -37.40
C LEU A 462 -11.24 0.67 -38.09
N ARG A 463 -12.39 1.35 -38.29
CA ARG A 463 -13.51 0.79 -39.05
C ARG A 463 -13.14 0.48 -40.49
N GLU A 464 -12.41 1.38 -41.16
CA GLU A 464 -11.94 1.16 -42.52
C GLU A 464 -10.95 -0.01 -42.60
N GLU A 465 -10.07 -0.16 -41.61
CA GLU A 465 -9.10 -1.25 -41.54
C GLU A 465 -9.77 -2.61 -41.26
N ILE A 466 -10.74 -2.66 -40.36
CA ILE A 466 -11.58 -3.84 -40.13
C ILE A 466 -12.35 -4.22 -41.41
N ALA A 467 -12.90 -3.24 -42.13
CA ALA A 467 -13.59 -3.49 -43.38
C ALA A 467 -12.64 -4.07 -44.45
N ARG A 468 -11.42 -3.52 -44.56
CA ARG A 468 -10.38 -4.02 -45.49
C ARG A 468 -9.95 -5.46 -45.15
N THR A 469 -9.66 -5.74 -43.88
CA THR A 469 -9.23 -7.09 -43.45
C THR A 469 -10.34 -8.11 -43.62
N THR A 470 -11.59 -7.76 -43.28
CA THR A 470 -12.76 -8.62 -43.47
C THR A 470 -12.99 -8.93 -44.95
N ALA A 471 -12.82 -7.95 -45.85
CA ALA A 471 -12.91 -8.16 -47.29
C ALA A 471 -11.78 -9.06 -47.82
N GLY A 472 -10.56 -8.90 -47.31
CA GLY A 472 -9.41 -9.76 -47.63
C GLY A 472 -9.65 -11.21 -47.25
N VAL A 473 -10.04 -11.47 -45.99
CA VAL A 473 -10.37 -12.82 -45.50
C VAL A 473 -11.50 -13.46 -46.32
N ARG A 474 -12.51 -12.67 -46.73
CA ARG A 474 -13.59 -13.16 -47.56
C ARG A 474 -13.12 -13.54 -48.97
N LEU A 475 -12.17 -12.80 -49.54
CA LEU A 475 -11.58 -13.14 -50.84
C LEU A 475 -10.76 -14.43 -50.74
N ASP A 476 -9.92 -14.56 -49.71
CA ASP A 476 -9.09 -15.75 -49.47
C ASP A 476 -9.95 -17.01 -49.29
N LEU A 477 -11.04 -16.91 -48.50
CA LEU A 477 -12.00 -18.01 -48.34
C LEU A 477 -12.69 -18.40 -49.66
N ASN A 478 -12.98 -17.42 -50.53
CA ASN A 478 -13.59 -17.71 -51.83
C ASN A 478 -12.59 -18.37 -52.79
N LEU A 479 -11.33 -17.93 -52.79
CA LEU A 479 -10.26 -18.54 -53.59
C LEU A 479 -9.98 -19.97 -53.11
N GLU A 480 -9.89 -20.19 -51.80
CA GLU A 480 -9.68 -21.53 -51.24
C GLU A 480 -10.88 -22.45 -51.50
N LYS A 481 -12.11 -21.94 -51.43
CA LYS A 481 -13.31 -22.69 -51.83
C LYS A 481 -13.29 -23.06 -53.31
N GLY A 482 -12.78 -22.18 -54.17
CA GLY A 482 -12.56 -22.46 -55.58
C GLY A 482 -11.54 -23.59 -55.78
N ARG A 483 -10.40 -23.49 -55.09
CA ARG A 483 -9.33 -24.49 -55.14
C ARG A 483 -9.78 -25.87 -54.64
N ILE A 484 -10.49 -25.92 -53.52
CA ILE A 484 -11.08 -27.15 -52.97
C ILE A 484 -12.08 -27.77 -53.95
N ARG A 485 -12.88 -26.96 -54.66
CA ARG A 485 -13.82 -27.46 -55.67
C ARG A 485 -13.08 -28.09 -56.85
N ASP A 486 -12.01 -27.45 -57.31
CA ASP A 486 -11.21 -27.95 -58.44
C ASP A 486 -10.47 -29.23 -58.03
N GLU A 487 -9.83 -29.27 -56.86
CA GLU A 487 -9.20 -30.48 -56.31
C GLU A 487 -10.23 -31.61 -56.12
N SER A 488 -11.41 -31.31 -55.57
CA SER A 488 -12.51 -32.27 -55.42
C SER A 488 -12.97 -32.84 -56.76
N SER A 489 -13.05 -32.02 -57.82
CA SER A 489 -13.40 -32.49 -59.17
C SER A 489 -12.35 -33.42 -59.76
N VAL A 490 -11.06 -33.13 -59.52
CA VAL A 490 -9.93 -34.01 -59.92
C VAL A 490 -9.97 -35.31 -59.14
N HIS A 491 -10.25 -35.27 -57.84
CA HIS A 491 -10.43 -36.47 -57.02
C HIS A 491 -11.64 -37.30 -57.47
N ALA A 492 -12.75 -36.68 -57.84
CA ALA A 492 -13.91 -37.38 -58.37
C ALA A 492 -13.63 -38.09 -59.70
N LEU A 493 -12.84 -37.46 -60.60
CA LEU A 493 -12.37 -38.10 -61.83
C LEU A 493 -11.45 -39.29 -61.54
N LYS A 494 -10.49 -39.13 -60.61
CA LYS A 494 -9.62 -40.23 -60.16
C LYS A 494 -10.39 -41.36 -59.50
N ILE A 495 -11.40 -41.05 -58.68
CA ILE A 495 -12.29 -42.04 -58.08
C ILE A 495 -13.04 -42.78 -59.19
N LYS A 496 -13.56 -42.08 -60.20
CA LYS A 496 -14.26 -42.72 -61.31
C LYS A 496 -13.33 -43.62 -62.16
N GLU A 497 -12.09 -43.19 -62.38
CA GLU A 497 -11.06 -44.00 -63.05
C GLU A 497 -10.72 -45.25 -62.21
N VAL A 498 -10.50 -45.07 -60.90
CA VAL A 498 -10.25 -46.16 -59.96
C VAL A 498 -11.46 -47.08 -59.87
N ASP A 499 -12.69 -46.58 -59.86
CA ASP A 499 -13.92 -47.38 -59.88
C ASP A 499 -14.02 -48.20 -61.17
N THR A 500 -13.75 -47.61 -62.34
CA THR A 500 -13.72 -48.40 -63.60
C THR A 500 -12.64 -49.47 -63.59
N ARG A 501 -11.49 -49.20 -62.95
CA ARG A 501 -10.40 -50.16 -62.78
C ARG A 501 -10.78 -51.25 -61.78
N ILE A 502 -11.41 -50.88 -60.67
CA ILE A 502 -11.97 -51.80 -59.67
C ILE A 502 -13.07 -52.64 -60.32
N GLU A 503 -13.95 -52.11 -61.16
CA GLU A 503 -14.95 -52.90 -61.89
C GLU A 503 -14.29 -53.89 -62.85
N SER A 504 -13.22 -53.48 -63.55
CA SER A 504 -12.44 -54.37 -64.42
C SER A 504 -11.72 -55.47 -63.63
N GLU A 505 -11.16 -55.12 -62.45
CA GLU A 505 -10.51 -56.07 -61.58
C GLU A 505 -11.52 -56.94 -60.84
N ILE A 506 -12.69 -56.44 -60.48
CA ILE A 506 -13.81 -57.23 -59.94
C ILE A 506 -14.29 -58.20 -61.02
N ALA A 507 -14.36 -57.82 -62.28
CA ALA A 507 -14.68 -58.75 -63.37
C ALA A 507 -13.60 -59.84 -63.52
N GLY A 508 -12.33 -59.47 -63.43
CA GLY A 508 -11.21 -60.41 -63.39
C GLY A 508 -11.26 -61.34 -62.16
N VAL A 509 -11.42 -60.76 -60.99
CA VAL A 509 -11.56 -61.43 -59.68
C VAL A 509 -12.83 -62.23 -59.61
N ARG A 510 -13.93 -61.91 -60.29
CA ARG A 510 -15.15 -62.75 -60.35
C ARG A 510 -14.89 -64.01 -61.16
N THR A 511 -14.11 -63.88 -62.24
CA THR A 511 -13.58 -65.01 -63.03
C THR A 511 -12.63 -65.84 -62.18
N SER A 512 -11.73 -65.20 -61.43
CA SER A 512 -10.82 -65.86 -60.50
C SER A 512 -11.51 -66.46 -59.27
N ILE A 513 -12.58 -65.85 -58.74
CA ILE A 513 -13.40 -66.31 -57.61
C ILE A 513 -14.27 -67.49 -58.05
N GLN A 514 -14.72 -67.56 -59.31
CA GLN A 514 -15.29 -68.80 -59.84
C GLN A 514 -14.23 -69.92 -59.87
N SER A 515 -12.99 -69.61 -60.25
CA SER A 515 -11.89 -70.59 -60.22
C SER A 515 -11.33 -70.89 -58.81
N ALA A 516 -11.53 -70.00 -57.84
CA ALA A 516 -10.94 -70.07 -56.50
C ALA A 516 -11.96 -70.46 -55.40
N LYS A 517 -13.27 -70.26 -55.60
CA LYS A 517 -14.35 -70.91 -54.80
C LYS A 517 -14.27 -72.43 -54.88
N PHE A 518 -13.61 -72.96 -55.91
CA PHE A 518 -13.36 -74.38 -56.08
C PHE A 518 -12.21 -74.90 -55.19
N ASN A 519 -11.33 -74.04 -54.65
CA ASN A 519 -10.08 -74.53 -54.04
C ASN A 519 -9.94 -74.41 -52.52
N VAL A 520 -10.60 -73.49 -51.80
CA VAL A 520 -10.32 -73.32 -50.35
C VAL A 520 -11.50 -72.58 -49.70
N LEU A 521 -12.42 -73.12 -48.87
CA LEU A 521 -12.46 -74.33 -48.05
C LEU A 521 -11.21 -74.55 -47.19
N GLN A 522 -10.73 -73.49 -46.52
CA GLN A 522 -9.91 -73.60 -45.32
C GLN A 522 -9.76 -72.22 -44.64
N SER A 523 -10.11 -72.20 -43.34
CA SER A 523 -9.57 -71.35 -42.27
C SER A 523 -9.64 -69.81 -42.34
N ARG A 524 -10.48 -69.27 -41.43
CA ARG A 524 -10.31 -68.13 -40.48
C ARG A 524 -8.85 -67.94 -39.96
N PRO A 525 -8.51 -66.97 -39.06
CA PRO A 525 -9.08 -65.66 -38.66
C PRO A 525 -7.99 -64.52 -38.52
N GLY A 526 -8.33 -63.33 -38.00
CA GLY A 526 -7.41 -62.53 -37.14
C GLY A 526 -6.94 -61.14 -37.60
N ASP A 527 -7.64 -60.10 -37.12
CA ASP A 527 -7.23 -58.94 -36.29
C ASP A 527 -5.91 -58.13 -36.47
N VAL A 528 -6.00 -56.86 -36.01
CA VAL A 528 -4.97 -55.94 -35.45
C VAL A 528 -4.44 -54.74 -36.28
N GLY A 529 -4.82 -53.53 -35.82
CA GLY A 529 -3.92 -52.41 -35.49
C GLY A 529 -3.72 -51.29 -36.53
N ARG A 530 -3.34 -50.04 -36.21
CA ARG A 530 -3.03 -49.33 -34.94
C ARG A 530 -2.50 -47.91 -35.31
N ARG A 531 -2.91 -46.85 -34.59
CA ARG A 531 -2.22 -45.54 -34.30
C ARG A 531 -1.83 -44.64 -35.49
N GLY A 532 -1.59 -43.34 -35.38
CA GLY A 532 -1.45 -42.34 -34.31
C GLY A 532 -1.17 -41.00 -35.04
N GLY A 533 -1.48 -39.81 -34.52
CA GLY A 533 -0.67 -39.14 -33.49
C GLY A 533 -0.19 -37.75 -33.95
N ALA A 534 -0.31 -36.79 -33.02
CA ALA A 534 0.63 -35.68 -32.78
C ALA A 534 0.53 -34.45 -33.72
N LEU A 535 0.88 -33.21 -33.38
CA LEU A 535 1.39 -32.47 -32.20
C LEU A 535 1.20 -30.97 -32.67
N LEU A 536 0.80 -29.99 -31.83
CA LEU A 536 1.70 -28.98 -31.21
C LEU A 536 2.46 -28.15 -32.29
N VAL A 537 2.56 -26.83 -32.27
CA VAL A 537 2.91 -25.89 -31.20
C VAL A 537 2.67 -24.47 -31.74
N ALA A 538 2.47 -23.51 -30.83
CA ALA A 538 3.24 -22.27 -30.69
C ALA A 538 2.41 -20.98 -30.70
N THR A 539 2.22 -20.32 -29.54
CA THR A 539 3.03 -19.21 -28.96
C THR A 539 3.09 -17.97 -29.88
N MET A 540 2.84 -16.74 -29.48
CA MET A 540 3.29 -15.90 -28.33
C MET A 540 2.45 -14.58 -28.47
N LEU A 541 2.35 -13.59 -27.58
CA LEU A 541 3.29 -12.98 -26.64
C LEU A 541 2.52 -11.99 -25.74
N VAL A 542 3.03 -11.80 -24.53
CA VAL A 542 2.58 -10.93 -23.44
C VAL A 542 3.17 -9.52 -23.58
N ALA A 543 2.48 -8.49 -23.05
CA ALA A 543 3.14 -7.38 -22.36
C ALA A 543 2.22 -6.75 -21.27
N PRO A 544 2.79 -6.18 -20.18
CA PRO A 544 2.09 -5.79 -18.95
C PRO A 544 1.92 -4.26 -18.80
N GLY A 545 0.94 -3.80 -18.01
CA GLY A 545 0.76 -2.39 -17.68
C GLY A 545 -0.21 -2.17 -16.51
N GLY A 546 0.22 -1.45 -15.47
CA GLY A 546 -0.54 -1.22 -14.24
C GLY A 546 -1.81 -0.39 -14.43
N THR A 547 -2.78 -0.61 -13.56
CA THR A 547 -4.16 -0.12 -13.67
C THR A 547 -4.28 1.37 -13.34
N SER A 548 -4.60 2.20 -14.33
CA SER A 548 -5.04 3.59 -14.11
C SER A 548 -6.53 3.59 -13.73
N ILE A 549 -6.88 4.14 -12.55
CA ILE A 549 -8.28 4.34 -12.15
C ILE A 549 -8.75 5.68 -12.70
N THR A 550 -9.79 5.66 -13.53
CA THR A 550 -10.38 6.88 -14.13
C THR A 550 -11.20 7.66 -13.11
N THR A 551 -11.39 8.96 -13.36
CA THR A 551 -12.24 9.82 -12.52
C THR A 551 -13.67 9.33 -12.49
N HIS A 552 -14.26 9.30 -11.29
CA HIS A 552 -15.63 8.85 -11.08
C HIS A 552 -16.63 9.83 -11.75
N PRO A 553 -17.47 9.40 -12.71
CA PRO A 553 -18.52 10.23 -13.30
C PRO A 553 -19.61 10.54 -12.27
N GLN A 554 -20.21 11.73 -12.31
CA GLN A 554 -21.25 12.11 -11.34
C GLN A 554 -22.50 11.23 -11.50
N TYR A 555 -23.15 10.88 -10.40
CA TYR A 555 -24.38 10.10 -10.44
C TYR A 555 -25.56 10.95 -10.90
N ILE A 556 -26.24 10.53 -11.95
CA ILE A 556 -27.47 11.15 -12.45
C ILE A 556 -28.60 10.15 -12.22
N THR A 557 -29.39 10.35 -11.16
CA THR A 557 -30.58 9.53 -10.87
C THR A 557 -31.71 10.39 -10.33
N ASP A 558 -32.95 9.91 -10.47
CA ASP A 558 -34.16 10.50 -9.86
C ASP A 558 -34.15 10.39 -8.32
N GLY A 559 -33.27 9.53 -7.78
CA GLY A 559 -33.08 9.19 -6.37
C GLY A 559 -34.26 8.51 -5.70
N LEU A 560 -34.35 8.61 -4.37
CA LEU A 560 -35.33 7.89 -3.57
C LEU A 560 -36.03 8.83 -2.57
N ASP A 561 -37.24 9.25 -2.93
CA ASP A 561 -38.09 10.07 -2.07
C ASP A 561 -38.83 9.22 -1.03
N GLU A 562 -39.17 9.82 0.12
CA GLU A 562 -39.87 9.13 1.21
C GLU A 562 -41.22 8.53 0.78
N SER A 563 -41.93 9.17 -0.16
CA SER A 563 -43.20 8.66 -0.70
C SER A 563 -43.04 7.42 -1.57
N ALA A 564 -41.82 7.12 -2.05
CA ALA A 564 -41.53 5.94 -2.86
C ALA A 564 -41.12 4.72 -2.01
N LEU A 565 -40.95 4.90 -0.70
CA LEU A 565 -40.65 3.82 0.24
C LEU A 565 -41.87 2.92 0.43
N LEU A 566 -41.62 1.62 0.43
CA LEU A 566 -42.65 0.62 0.74
C LEU A 566 -42.58 0.26 2.23
N PRO A 567 -43.70 -0.09 2.88
CA PRO A 567 -43.70 -0.46 4.30
C PRO A 567 -42.86 -1.70 4.62
N ARG A 568 -42.71 -2.62 3.65
CA ARG A 568 -41.90 -3.83 3.80
C ARG A 568 -40.64 -3.71 2.97
N PRO A 569 -39.45 -3.93 3.56
CA PRO A 569 -38.20 -3.78 2.83
C PRO A 569 -38.04 -4.85 1.73
N MET A 570 -38.60 -6.05 1.92
CA MET A 570 -38.53 -7.10 0.91
C MET A 570 -39.29 -6.73 -0.37
N ASP A 571 -40.41 -6.02 -0.27
CA ASP A 571 -41.16 -5.54 -1.44
C ASP A 571 -40.33 -4.52 -2.23
N LEU A 572 -39.63 -3.62 -1.52
CA LEU A 572 -38.75 -2.62 -2.15
C LEU A 572 -37.55 -3.29 -2.82
N PHE A 573 -36.94 -4.30 -2.18
CA PHE A 573 -35.89 -5.11 -2.80
C PHE A 573 -36.39 -5.80 -4.07
N GLN A 574 -37.53 -6.50 -4.03
CA GLN A 574 -38.07 -7.21 -5.19
C GLN A 574 -38.46 -6.26 -6.33
N LYS A 575 -38.94 -5.05 -6.00
CA LYS A 575 -39.15 -3.99 -6.99
C LYS A 575 -37.84 -3.58 -7.66
N TRP A 576 -36.82 -3.22 -6.88
CA TRP A 576 -35.52 -2.81 -7.39
C TRP A 576 -34.83 -3.91 -8.19
N PHE A 577 -34.89 -5.15 -7.71
CA PHE A 577 -34.30 -6.30 -8.39
C PHE A 577 -34.92 -6.52 -9.77
N ARG A 578 -36.25 -6.42 -9.90
CA ARG A 578 -36.95 -6.49 -11.20
C ARG A 578 -36.56 -5.35 -12.13
N GLU A 579 -36.43 -4.13 -11.62
CA GLU A 579 -35.98 -2.98 -12.41
C GLU A 579 -34.55 -3.18 -12.94
N VAL A 580 -33.65 -3.71 -12.10
CA VAL A 580 -32.27 -4.03 -12.48
C VAL A 580 -32.22 -5.14 -13.54
N GLN A 581 -33.05 -6.19 -13.39
CA GLN A 581 -33.17 -7.24 -14.40
C GLN A 581 -33.71 -6.70 -15.74
N ALA A 582 -34.74 -5.85 -15.69
CA ALA A 582 -35.33 -5.23 -16.87
C ALA A 582 -34.35 -4.26 -17.58
N ALA A 583 -33.46 -3.62 -16.82
CA ALA A 583 -32.38 -2.78 -17.35
C ALA A 583 -31.23 -3.57 -18.00
N GLY A 584 -31.25 -4.90 -17.93
CA GLY A 584 -30.23 -5.76 -18.56
C GLY A 584 -28.86 -5.67 -17.88
N VAL A 585 -28.81 -5.36 -16.58
CA VAL A 585 -27.56 -5.38 -15.80
C VAL A 585 -26.98 -6.80 -15.84
N SER A 586 -25.66 -6.91 -16.02
CA SER A 586 -24.98 -8.21 -16.02
C SER A 586 -24.94 -8.80 -14.60
N GLU A 587 -25.28 -10.08 -14.47
CA GLU A 587 -25.32 -10.84 -13.21
C GLU A 587 -26.00 -10.08 -12.04
N PRO A 588 -27.27 -9.66 -12.21
CA PRO A 588 -27.97 -8.88 -11.20
C PRO A 588 -28.12 -9.61 -9.85
N GLU A 589 -28.08 -10.94 -9.88
CA GLU A 589 -28.10 -11.83 -8.71
C GLU A 589 -26.78 -11.95 -7.95
N ALA A 590 -25.67 -11.40 -8.46
CA ALA A 590 -24.39 -11.43 -7.76
C ALA A 590 -24.43 -10.58 -6.49
N MET A 591 -24.09 -11.18 -5.36
CA MET A 591 -24.09 -10.52 -4.04
C MET A 591 -22.84 -10.86 -3.25
N THR A 592 -22.34 -9.91 -2.47
CA THR A 592 -21.21 -10.16 -1.57
C THR A 592 -21.71 -10.67 -0.22
N LEU A 593 -21.31 -11.88 0.15
CA LEU A 593 -21.56 -12.48 1.48
C LEU A 593 -20.38 -12.19 2.41
N SER A 594 -20.68 -11.51 3.52
CA SER A 594 -19.73 -11.17 4.57
C SER A 594 -20.04 -11.92 5.86
N THR A 595 -19.03 -12.53 6.46
CA THR A 595 -19.13 -13.42 7.64
C THR A 595 -17.95 -13.19 8.56
N THR A 596 -18.04 -13.60 9.83
CA THR A 596 -16.97 -13.46 10.82
C THR A 596 -16.70 -14.79 11.50
N ALA A 597 -15.43 -15.18 11.63
CA ALA A 597 -15.03 -16.34 12.44
C ALA A 597 -15.05 -15.96 13.94
N LEU A 598 -15.49 -16.85 14.83
CA LEU A 598 -15.35 -16.66 16.29
C LEU A 598 -14.10 -17.41 16.81
N PRO A 599 -13.35 -16.85 17.78
CA PRO A 599 -12.07 -17.42 18.24
C PRO A 599 -12.20 -18.76 19.00
N ASP A 600 -13.36 -19.06 19.62
CA ASP A 600 -13.54 -20.25 20.47
C ASP A 600 -14.22 -21.46 19.80
N ALA A 601 -14.48 -21.40 18.48
CA ALA A 601 -15.03 -22.55 17.78
C ALA A 601 -13.92 -23.59 17.52
N SER A 602 -13.68 -24.46 18.51
CA SER A 602 -13.03 -25.75 18.25
C SER A 602 -13.76 -26.42 17.08
N PRO A 603 -13.05 -26.90 16.05
CA PRO A 603 -13.70 -27.49 14.89
C PRO A 603 -14.57 -28.68 15.32
N PRO A 604 -15.80 -28.85 14.78
CA PRO A 604 -16.49 -30.12 14.91
C PRO A 604 -15.60 -31.24 14.33
N ALA A 605 -15.61 -32.37 15.03
CA ALA A 605 -14.69 -33.49 14.83
C ALA A 605 -14.58 -33.95 13.37
N ALA A 606 -13.37 -34.39 13.05
CA ALA A 606 -12.91 -34.85 11.76
C ALA A 606 -13.84 -35.83 11.06
N HIS A 607 -14.14 -35.57 9.79
CA HIS A 607 -14.19 -36.57 8.72
C HIS A 607 -13.94 -35.90 7.38
N THR A 608 -12.70 -35.97 6.88
CA THR A 608 -12.32 -36.23 5.48
C THR A 608 -10.83 -35.97 5.29
N SER A 609 -10.21 -36.87 4.53
CA SER A 609 -8.79 -37.02 4.29
C SER A 609 -8.14 -35.81 3.61
N SER A 610 -6.89 -35.54 3.99
CA SER A 610 -5.84 -34.93 3.17
C SER A 610 -6.22 -33.64 2.42
N THR A 611 -6.18 -32.50 3.11
CA THR A 611 -5.76 -31.19 2.54
C THR A 611 -5.48 -30.25 3.70
N ASP A 612 -4.34 -29.57 3.66
CA ASP A 612 -3.91 -28.68 4.74
C ASP A 612 -4.83 -27.45 4.81
N LYS A 613 -5.65 -27.38 5.87
CA LYS A 613 -6.54 -26.24 6.18
C LYS A 613 -5.83 -25.17 7.03
N SER A 614 -4.52 -25.30 7.30
CA SER A 614 -3.76 -24.35 8.12
C SER A 614 -3.67 -22.96 7.49
N ALA A 615 -3.68 -22.87 6.16
CA ALA A 615 -3.38 -21.64 5.41
C ALA A 615 -4.41 -20.50 5.57
N TRP A 616 -5.65 -20.77 6.02
CA TRP A 616 -6.64 -19.71 6.27
C TRP A 616 -7.09 -19.61 7.73
N ARG A 617 -6.54 -20.42 8.65
CA ARG A 617 -6.87 -20.33 10.08
C ARG A 617 -6.40 -18.97 10.62
N VAL A 618 -7.35 -18.11 10.95
CA VAL A 618 -7.07 -16.80 11.52
C VAL A 618 -7.19 -16.88 13.04
N PRO A 619 -6.17 -16.48 13.82
CA PRO A 619 -6.19 -16.58 15.30
C PRO A 619 -7.08 -15.55 16.01
N ALA A 620 -7.73 -14.64 15.28
CA ALA A 620 -8.63 -13.61 15.81
C ALA A 620 -9.89 -13.49 14.94
N PRO A 621 -11.04 -13.08 15.49
CA PRO A 621 -12.26 -12.89 14.72
C PRO A 621 -12.04 -11.86 13.61
N ARG A 622 -11.96 -12.32 12.36
CA ARG A 622 -11.79 -11.46 11.18
C ARG A 622 -13.01 -11.56 10.27
N PRO A 623 -13.63 -10.42 9.92
CA PRO A 623 -14.58 -10.38 8.82
C PRO A 623 -13.92 -10.86 7.53
N SER A 624 -14.64 -11.67 6.77
CA SER A 624 -14.26 -12.07 5.42
C SER A 624 -15.43 -11.81 4.48
N SER A 625 -15.19 -11.60 3.19
CA SER A 625 -16.23 -11.33 2.19
C SER A 625 -15.93 -12.09 0.89
N ARG A 626 -16.95 -12.59 0.20
CA ARG A 626 -16.83 -13.13 -1.17
C ARG A 626 -18.13 -12.99 -1.94
N THR A 627 -18.06 -12.89 -3.26
CA THR A 627 -19.25 -12.92 -4.11
C THR A 627 -19.86 -14.33 -4.14
N VAL A 628 -21.18 -14.40 -3.97
CA VAL A 628 -22.04 -15.57 -4.16
C VAL A 628 -23.24 -15.16 -5.01
N LEU A 629 -23.98 -16.13 -5.56
CA LEU A 629 -25.16 -15.84 -6.37
C LEU A 629 -26.43 -16.03 -5.54
N LEU A 630 -27.29 -15.02 -5.54
CA LEU A 630 -28.66 -15.13 -5.06
C LEU A 630 -29.42 -16.13 -5.94
N LYS A 631 -30.18 -17.04 -5.32
CA LYS A 631 -31.01 -18.05 -6.00
C LYS A 631 -32.49 -17.91 -5.73
N GLY A 632 -32.85 -17.10 -4.75
CA GLY A 632 -34.22 -16.70 -4.47
C GLY A 632 -34.25 -15.60 -3.44
N ALA A 633 -35.33 -14.82 -3.43
CA ALA A 633 -35.64 -13.90 -2.35
C ALA A 633 -37.17 -13.86 -2.19
N ASP A 634 -37.66 -14.24 -1.02
CA ASP A 634 -39.08 -14.27 -0.71
C ASP A 634 -39.36 -13.63 0.65
N GLU A 635 -40.59 -13.78 1.12
CA GLU A 635 -41.04 -13.22 2.40
C GLU A 635 -40.32 -13.80 3.63
N HIS A 636 -39.53 -14.86 3.49
CA HIS A 636 -38.74 -15.47 4.55
C HIS A 636 -37.27 -15.06 4.51
N GLY A 637 -36.76 -14.56 3.37
CA GLY A 637 -35.39 -14.04 3.27
C GLY A 637 -34.70 -14.31 1.94
N PHE A 638 -33.37 -14.30 1.97
CA PHE A 638 -32.51 -14.41 0.79
C PHE A 638 -31.81 -15.77 0.72
N TYR A 639 -31.88 -16.44 -0.42
CA TYR A 639 -31.42 -17.82 -0.59
C TYR A 639 -30.15 -17.89 -1.44
N PHE A 640 -29.16 -18.66 -1.00
CA PHE A 640 -27.96 -18.98 -1.77
C PHE A 640 -27.45 -20.38 -1.45
N TYR A 641 -26.59 -20.94 -2.30
CA TYR A 641 -26.08 -22.31 -2.13
C TYR A 641 -24.56 -22.33 -2.16
N THR A 642 -23.96 -23.16 -1.32
CA THR A 642 -22.51 -23.28 -1.20
C THR A 642 -22.09 -24.64 -0.64
N ASN A 643 -20.80 -24.94 -0.72
CA ASN A 643 -20.19 -26.02 0.06
C ASN A 643 -20.17 -25.62 1.56
N TYR A 644 -20.75 -26.46 2.41
CA TYR A 644 -20.80 -26.29 3.88
C TYR A 644 -19.43 -26.39 4.54
N SER A 645 -18.49 -27.09 3.90
CA SER A 645 -17.09 -27.22 4.35
C SER A 645 -16.18 -26.14 3.77
N SER A 646 -16.74 -25.15 3.07
CA SER A 646 -16.00 -23.97 2.64
C SER A 646 -15.74 -23.03 3.82
N ARG A 647 -14.79 -22.11 3.68
CA ARG A 647 -14.53 -21.08 4.72
C ARG A 647 -15.82 -20.36 5.16
N LYS A 648 -16.71 -20.00 4.22
CA LYS A 648 -18.00 -19.36 4.55
C LYS A 648 -18.96 -20.30 5.26
N GLY A 649 -18.99 -21.58 4.86
CA GLY A 649 -19.84 -22.57 5.50
C GLY A 649 -19.41 -22.85 6.95
N ASP A 650 -18.09 -22.97 7.17
CA ASP A 650 -17.49 -23.13 8.50
C ASP A 650 -17.74 -21.89 9.37
N GLU A 651 -17.53 -20.69 8.83
CA GLU A 651 -17.80 -19.42 9.53
C GLU A 651 -19.29 -19.27 9.90
N LEU A 652 -20.22 -19.59 8.99
CA LEU A 652 -21.67 -19.53 9.26
C LEU A 652 -22.15 -20.60 10.25
N ALA A 653 -21.48 -21.75 10.28
CA ALA A 653 -21.79 -22.78 11.27
C ALA A 653 -21.37 -22.35 12.68
N ALA A 654 -20.24 -21.63 12.81
CA ALA A 654 -19.76 -21.09 14.07
C ALA A 654 -20.51 -19.81 14.49
N ASN A 655 -20.81 -18.93 13.54
CA ASN A 655 -21.51 -17.67 13.76
C ASN A 655 -22.54 -17.43 12.63
N PRO A 656 -23.85 -17.58 12.89
CA PRO A 656 -24.86 -17.47 11.85
C PRO A 656 -25.11 -16.01 11.41
N TRP A 657 -24.55 -15.01 12.09
CA TRP A 657 -24.72 -13.61 11.72
C TRP A 657 -23.87 -13.23 10.51
N CYS A 658 -24.50 -12.65 9.49
CA CYS A 658 -23.85 -12.30 8.24
C CYS A 658 -24.45 -11.03 7.61
N ALA A 659 -23.76 -10.51 6.60
CA ALA A 659 -24.27 -9.42 5.78
C ALA A 659 -24.20 -9.76 4.29
N LEU A 660 -25.24 -9.37 3.55
CA LEU A 660 -25.30 -9.42 2.09
C LEU A 660 -25.18 -8.01 1.54
N SER A 661 -24.43 -7.83 0.46
CA SER A 661 -24.33 -6.55 -0.25
C SER A 661 -24.56 -6.75 -1.74
N PHE A 662 -25.58 -6.08 -2.26
CA PHE A 662 -25.88 -5.94 -3.68
C PHE A 662 -25.41 -4.57 -4.12
N TYR A 663 -24.63 -4.50 -5.20
CA TYR A 663 -24.24 -3.24 -5.82
C TYR A 663 -24.49 -3.36 -7.31
N TRP A 664 -25.34 -2.48 -7.85
CA TRP A 664 -25.69 -2.43 -9.26
C TRP A 664 -25.15 -1.10 -9.85
N PRO A 665 -23.89 -1.08 -10.32
CA PRO A 665 -23.23 0.15 -10.74
C PRO A 665 -23.98 0.87 -11.85
N ALA A 666 -24.53 0.13 -12.81
CA ALA A 666 -25.29 0.65 -13.95
C ALA A 666 -26.57 1.40 -13.55
N MET A 667 -27.13 1.08 -12.38
CA MET A 667 -28.34 1.72 -11.83
C MET A 667 -28.00 2.67 -10.67
N HIS A 668 -26.73 2.79 -10.31
CA HIS A 668 -26.25 3.56 -9.16
C HIS A 668 -27.02 3.24 -7.87
N ARG A 669 -27.34 1.96 -7.64
CA ARG A 669 -28.09 1.48 -6.48
C ARG A 669 -27.30 0.43 -5.72
N ALA A 670 -27.47 0.43 -4.41
CA ALA A 670 -26.97 -0.63 -3.55
C ALA A 670 -28.02 -1.02 -2.52
N VAL A 671 -28.02 -2.31 -2.15
CA VAL A 671 -28.81 -2.83 -1.04
C VAL A 671 -27.90 -3.60 -0.12
N ARG A 672 -27.91 -3.24 1.17
CA ARG A 672 -27.23 -3.99 2.21
C ARG A 672 -28.27 -4.68 3.07
N VAL A 673 -28.01 -5.94 3.40
CA VAL A 673 -28.86 -6.76 4.27
C VAL A 673 -27.99 -7.27 5.41
N VAL A 674 -28.42 -7.10 6.65
CA VAL A 674 -27.83 -7.78 7.82
C VAL A 674 -28.86 -8.75 8.35
N GLY A 675 -28.42 -9.97 8.65
CA GLY A 675 -29.32 -11.06 8.96
C GLY A 675 -28.64 -12.30 9.53
N ARG A 676 -29.48 -13.20 10.03
CA ARG A 676 -29.08 -14.53 10.48
C ARG A 676 -29.23 -15.54 9.35
N ALA A 677 -28.19 -16.33 9.08
CA ALA A 677 -28.21 -17.41 8.11
C ALA A 677 -28.69 -18.73 8.74
N GLU A 678 -29.57 -19.42 8.04
CA GLU A 678 -30.14 -20.73 8.41
C GLU A 678 -29.91 -21.72 7.28
N ARG A 679 -29.56 -22.98 7.61
CA ARG A 679 -29.44 -24.02 6.58
C ARG A 679 -30.81 -24.42 6.07
N LEU A 680 -30.92 -24.62 4.77
CA LEU A 680 -32.12 -25.17 4.16
C LEU A 680 -32.22 -26.68 4.40
N PRO A 681 -33.44 -27.24 4.47
CA PRO A 681 -33.64 -28.68 4.48
C PRO A 681 -32.95 -29.36 3.28
N HIS A 682 -32.55 -30.61 3.47
CA HIS A 682 -31.84 -31.39 2.46
C HIS A 682 -32.68 -31.53 1.17
N GLU A 683 -34.00 -31.68 1.32
CA GLU A 683 -34.97 -31.84 0.24
C GLU A 683 -35.00 -30.60 -0.66
N VAL A 684 -34.96 -29.40 -0.05
CA VAL A 684 -34.89 -28.12 -0.77
C VAL A 684 -33.56 -27.97 -1.50
N SER A 685 -32.47 -28.44 -0.88
CA SER A 685 -31.14 -28.44 -1.49
C SER A 685 -31.04 -29.42 -2.66
N GLN A 686 -31.62 -30.62 -2.53
CA GLN A 686 -31.69 -31.62 -3.59
C GLN A 686 -32.53 -31.13 -4.77
N ALA A 687 -33.70 -30.54 -4.51
CA ALA A 687 -34.58 -30.01 -5.55
C ALA A 687 -33.85 -28.96 -6.41
N TYR A 688 -33.18 -28.00 -5.77
CA TYR A 688 -32.37 -27.02 -6.50
C TYR A 688 -31.16 -27.67 -7.19
N TYR A 689 -30.46 -28.58 -6.52
CA TYR A 689 -29.28 -29.25 -7.07
C TYR A 689 -29.58 -29.99 -8.38
N SER A 690 -30.72 -30.68 -8.45
CA SER A 690 -31.19 -31.39 -9.65
C SER A 690 -31.44 -30.47 -10.85
N THR A 691 -31.70 -29.16 -10.63
CA THR A 691 -31.87 -28.18 -11.73
C THR A 691 -30.55 -27.73 -12.36
N ARG A 692 -29.41 -28.00 -11.71
CA ARG A 692 -28.09 -27.52 -12.16
C ARG A 692 -27.61 -28.35 -13.36
N PRO A 693 -26.86 -27.76 -14.32
CA PRO A 693 -26.22 -28.52 -15.39
C PRO A 693 -25.33 -29.64 -14.82
N ILE A 694 -25.25 -30.77 -15.53
CA ILE A 694 -24.49 -31.96 -15.07
C ILE A 694 -23.05 -31.62 -14.67
N GLY A 695 -22.34 -30.81 -15.47
CA GLY A 695 -20.98 -30.37 -15.12
C GLY A 695 -20.90 -29.56 -13.83
N SER A 696 -21.94 -28.77 -13.49
CA SER A 696 -22.03 -28.04 -12.23
C SER A 696 -22.33 -28.95 -11.03
N GLN A 697 -23.07 -30.03 -11.25
CA GLN A 697 -23.31 -31.07 -10.24
C GLN A 697 -21.98 -31.80 -9.94
N ILE A 698 -21.29 -32.29 -10.97
CA ILE A 698 -19.97 -32.94 -10.84
C ILE A 698 -18.96 -32.00 -10.17
N GLY A 699 -18.91 -30.72 -10.57
CA GLY A 699 -18.02 -29.74 -9.96
C GLY A 699 -18.27 -29.52 -8.46
N ALA A 700 -19.52 -29.67 -8.00
CA ALA A 700 -19.85 -29.58 -6.58
C ALA A 700 -19.32 -30.77 -5.77
N TRP A 701 -19.28 -31.97 -6.36
CA TRP A 701 -18.66 -33.17 -5.78
C TRP A 701 -17.13 -33.09 -5.78
N ALA A 702 -16.54 -32.66 -6.89
CA ALA A 702 -15.09 -32.71 -7.09
C ALA A 702 -14.32 -31.62 -6.33
N SER A 703 -14.93 -30.44 -6.13
CA SER A 703 -14.25 -29.24 -5.62
C SER A 703 -14.21 -29.16 -4.08
N PRO A 704 -13.03 -29.26 -3.44
CA PRO A 704 -12.86 -28.99 -2.02
C PRO A 704 -12.75 -27.47 -1.81
N GLN A 705 -13.87 -26.76 -1.92
CA GLN A 705 -13.90 -25.30 -1.95
C GLN A 705 -13.20 -24.68 -0.74
N SER A 706 -12.24 -23.76 -0.96
CA SER A 706 -11.40 -23.10 0.06
C SER A 706 -10.26 -23.93 0.65
N CYS A 707 -9.95 -25.10 0.09
CA CYS A 707 -8.70 -25.83 0.37
C CYS A 707 -7.61 -25.47 -0.65
N VAL A 708 -6.34 -25.52 -0.21
CA VAL A 708 -5.19 -25.37 -1.10
C VAL A 708 -5.09 -26.63 -1.98
N LEU A 709 -4.97 -26.43 -3.29
CA LEU A 709 -4.72 -27.49 -4.26
C LEU A 709 -3.27 -27.40 -4.77
N PRO A 710 -2.60 -28.54 -5.03
CA PRO A 710 -1.21 -28.53 -5.49
C PRO A 710 -1.07 -28.00 -6.93
N SER A 711 -2.09 -28.16 -7.77
CA SER A 711 -2.08 -27.66 -9.15
C SER A 711 -3.48 -27.66 -9.77
N ARG A 712 -3.61 -27.01 -10.94
CA ARG A 712 -4.82 -27.09 -11.78
C ARG A 712 -5.10 -28.52 -12.26
N ALA A 713 -4.07 -29.27 -12.62
CA ALA A 713 -4.21 -30.66 -13.09
C ALA A 713 -4.83 -31.57 -12.00
N ALA A 714 -4.47 -31.36 -10.73
CA ALA A 714 -5.07 -32.10 -9.62
C ALA A 714 -6.58 -31.83 -9.46
N LEU A 715 -7.07 -30.63 -9.82
CA LEU A 715 -8.51 -30.36 -9.84
C LEU A 715 -9.20 -31.09 -11.00
N GLU A 716 -8.58 -31.10 -12.18
CA GLU A 716 -9.10 -31.75 -13.38
C GLU A 716 -9.19 -33.27 -13.21
N GLU A 717 -8.17 -33.88 -12.60
CA GLU A 717 -8.17 -35.30 -12.23
C GLU A 717 -9.32 -35.62 -11.25
N ARG A 718 -9.52 -34.79 -10.22
CA ARG A 718 -10.65 -34.95 -9.28
C ARG A 718 -12.01 -34.87 -9.98
N VAL A 719 -12.16 -33.94 -10.94
CA VAL A 719 -13.39 -33.82 -11.73
C VAL A 719 -13.63 -35.09 -12.55
N GLN A 720 -12.60 -35.62 -13.23
CA GLN A 720 -12.71 -36.84 -14.02
C GLN A 720 -13.04 -38.06 -13.14
N THR A 721 -12.40 -38.21 -11.99
CA THR A 721 -12.67 -39.29 -11.03
C THR A 721 -14.11 -39.22 -10.52
N CYS A 722 -14.57 -38.04 -10.05
CA CYS A 722 -15.95 -37.88 -9.59
C CYS A 722 -16.97 -38.08 -10.72
N GLU A 723 -16.67 -37.63 -11.94
CA GLU A 723 -17.53 -37.87 -13.11
C GLU A 723 -17.69 -39.36 -13.39
N HIS A 724 -16.59 -40.12 -13.35
CA HIS A 724 -16.61 -41.56 -13.55
C HIS A 724 -17.39 -42.28 -12.44
N GLU A 725 -17.15 -41.94 -11.17
CA GLU A 725 -17.84 -42.53 -10.02
C GLU A 725 -19.35 -42.25 -10.04
N LEU A 726 -19.76 -41.00 -10.28
CA LEU A 726 -21.18 -40.62 -10.31
C LEU A 726 -21.91 -41.27 -11.48
N LYS A 727 -21.31 -41.31 -12.68
CA LYS A 727 -21.91 -41.98 -13.84
C LYS A 727 -21.96 -43.50 -13.68
N ALA A 728 -20.97 -44.11 -13.01
CA ALA A 728 -21.00 -45.54 -12.72
C ALA A 728 -22.09 -45.91 -11.70
N ALA A 729 -22.33 -45.06 -10.69
CA ALA A 729 -23.30 -45.31 -9.63
C ALA A 729 -24.75 -44.97 -10.02
N HIS A 730 -24.96 -43.92 -10.84
CA HIS A 730 -26.28 -43.35 -11.12
C HIS A 730 -26.60 -43.22 -12.62
N GLY A 731 -25.71 -43.66 -13.52
CA GLY A 731 -25.90 -43.50 -14.96
C GLY A 731 -25.93 -42.02 -15.38
N ASN A 732 -26.83 -41.68 -16.32
CA ASN A 732 -27.13 -40.30 -16.72
C ASN A 732 -28.37 -39.74 -15.98
N GLU A 733 -28.77 -40.34 -14.87
CA GLU A 733 -29.89 -39.86 -14.04
C GLU A 733 -29.48 -38.70 -13.13
N ALA A 734 -30.43 -38.16 -12.35
CA ALA A 734 -30.18 -37.05 -11.45
C ALA A 734 -29.22 -37.46 -10.30
N PHE A 735 -28.08 -36.78 -10.19
CA PHE A 735 -27.12 -37.07 -9.12
C PHE A 735 -27.63 -36.60 -7.76
N PRO A 736 -27.36 -37.33 -6.67
CA PRO A 736 -27.65 -36.85 -5.34
C PRO A 736 -26.80 -35.61 -5.02
N VAL A 737 -27.38 -34.71 -4.22
CA VAL A 737 -26.65 -33.58 -3.68
C VAL A 737 -25.58 -34.08 -2.70
N PRO A 738 -24.32 -33.61 -2.78
CA PRO A 738 -23.29 -34.00 -1.84
C PRO A 738 -23.68 -33.63 -0.40
N PRO A 739 -23.37 -34.46 0.61
CA PRO A 739 -23.75 -34.19 2.01
C PRO A 739 -23.11 -32.92 2.59
N PHE A 740 -22.01 -32.47 1.99
CA PHE A 740 -21.29 -31.24 2.34
C PHE A 740 -21.70 -30.03 1.49
N TRP A 741 -22.79 -30.09 0.73
CA TRP A 741 -23.25 -29.00 -0.12
C TRP A 741 -24.74 -28.74 0.09
N GLY A 742 -25.15 -27.46 0.12
CA GLY A 742 -26.56 -27.11 0.17
C GLY A 742 -26.83 -25.63 0.37
N GLY A 743 -28.09 -25.31 0.66
CA GLY A 743 -28.59 -23.95 0.71
C GLY A 743 -28.55 -23.30 2.09
N TYR A 744 -28.44 -21.99 2.09
CA TYR A 744 -28.68 -21.11 3.23
C TYR A 744 -29.79 -20.11 2.90
N ARG A 745 -30.59 -19.75 3.91
CA ARG A 745 -31.51 -18.61 3.91
C ARG A 745 -31.01 -17.56 4.90
N VAL A 746 -30.85 -16.31 4.46
CA VAL A 746 -30.55 -15.18 5.34
C VAL A 746 -31.85 -14.46 5.67
N VAL A 747 -32.22 -14.49 6.94
CA VAL A 747 -33.39 -13.81 7.50
C VAL A 747 -32.97 -12.40 7.92
N PRO A 748 -33.45 -11.33 7.26
CA PRO A 748 -32.99 -9.97 7.53
C PRO A 748 -33.52 -9.41 8.87
N ASP A 749 -32.68 -8.68 9.59
CA ASP A 749 -33.04 -7.80 10.71
C ASP A 749 -32.80 -6.32 10.40
N GLU A 750 -31.90 -6.05 9.45
CA GLU A 750 -31.64 -4.71 8.91
C GLU A 750 -31.52 -4.76 7.38
N MET A 751 -32.15 -3.80 6.70
CA MET A 751 -32.00 -3.59 5.26
C MET A 751 -31.77 -2.10 4.96
N GLU A 752 -30.67 -1.78 4.29
CA GLU A 752 -30.31 -0.42 3.88
C GLU A 752 -30.39 -0.31 2.35
N PHE A 753 -31.12 0.71 1.88
CA PHE A 753 -31.26 1.06 0.48
C PHE A 753 -30.49 2.35 0.20
N TRP A 754 -29.57 2.30 -0.75
CA TRP A 754 -28.74 3.42 -1.16
C TRP A 754 -28.93 3.71 -2.65
N ILE A 755 -29.01 4.99 -3.01
CA ILE A 755 -29.01 5.43 -4.41
C ILE A 755 -28.11 6.66 -4.63
N GLY A 756 -27.36 6.60 -5.73
CA GLY A 756 -26.43 7.63 -6.18
C GLY A 756 -27.14 8.96 -6.48
N ARG A 757 -26.59 10.07 -5.98
CA ARG A 757 -27.06 11.44 -6.25
C ARG A 757 -25.85 12.31 -6.59
N GLU A 758 -26.14 13.44 -7.22
CA GLU A 758 -25.12 14.46 -7.49
C GLU A 758 -24.42 14.91 -6.20
N SER A 759 -23.15 15.27 -6.33
CA SER A 759 -22.33 15.84 -5.24
C SER A 759 -22.18 14.91 -4.03
N ARG A 760 -22.42 13.61 -4.22
CA ARG A 760 -22.39 12.57 -3.17
C ARG A 760 -23.43 12.75 -2.07
N LEU A 761 -24.48 13.53 -2.31
CA LEU A 761 -25.62 13.70 -1.40
C LEU A 761 -26.62 12.54 -1.56
N HIS A 762 -26.13 11.32 -1.37
CA HIS A 762 -26.87 10.07 -1.56
C HIS A 762 -28.11 9.96 -0.69
N ASP A 763 -29.16 9.34 -1.24
CA ASP A 763 -30.31 8.95 -0.44
C ASP A 763 -30.05 7.57 0.17
N ARG A 764 -30.23 7.48 1.49
CA ARG A 764 -29.99 6.29 2.31
C ARG A 764 -31.15 6.08 3.26
N TYR A 765 -31.84 4.96 3.13
CA TYR A 765 -32.91 4.57 4.03
C TYR A 765 -32.64 3.21 4.63
N ARG A 766 -32.73 3.14 5.95
CA ARG A 766 -32.53 1.94 6.75
C ARG A 766 -33.87 1.46 7.30
N TYR A 767 -34.15 0.19 7.08
CA TYR A 767 -35.22 -0.57 7.70
C TYR A 767 -34.61 -1.42 8.80
N VAL A 768 -35.11 -1.30 10.03
CA VAL A 768 -34.65 -2.08 11.18
C VAL A 768 -35.83 -2.75 11.89
N ARG A 769 -35.63 -3.99 12.33
CA ARG A 769 -36.52 -4.71 13.24
C ARG A 769 -35.72 -5.37 14.35
N SER A 770 -36.38 -5.77 15.43
CA SER A 770 -35.70 -6.44 16.54
C SER A 770 -35.10 -7.79 16.09
N PRO A 771 -33.80 -8.06 16.33
CA PRO A 771 -33.14 -9.29 15.89
C PRO A 771 -33.61 -10.56 16.64
N HIS A 772 -34.42 -10.41 17.69
CA HIS A 772 -34.97 -11.50 18.52
C HIS A 772 -36.49 -11.66 18.41
N THR A 773 -37.12 -11.03 17.41
CA THR A 773 -38.57 -11.16 17.22
C THR A 773 -38.90 -12.45 16.46
N ASP A 774 -39.91 -13.19 16.93
CA ASP A 774 -40.55 -14.28 16.17
C ASP A 774 -41.52 -13.74 15.10
N ALA A 775 -41.73 -12.41 15.05
CA ALA A 775 -42.56 -11.80 14.03
C ALA A 775 -41.98 -12.07 12.63
N PRO A 776 -42.80 -12.50 11.66
CA PRO A 776 -42.33 -12.82 10.34
C PRO A 776 -41.81 -11.56 9.62
N VAL A 777 -40.79 -11.74 8.77
CA VAL A 777 -40.22 -10.67 7.91
C VAL A 777 -41.31 -10.00 7.07
N SER A 778 -42.39 -10.73 6.77
CA SER A 778 -43.54 -10.29 5.98
C SER A 778 -44.47 -9.29 6.68
N GLU A 779 -44.33 -9.05 7.99
CA GLU A 779 -45.18 -8.14 8.75
C GLU A 779 -44.63 -6.71 8.76
N ALA A 780 -45.33 -5.78 8.09
CA ALA A 780 -44.89 -4.39 7.94
C ALA A 780 -44.72 -3.65 9.28
N ALA A 781 -45.57 -3.92 10.28
CA ALA A 781 -45.53 -3.27 11.58
C ALA A 781 -44.26 -3.62 12.40
N SER A 782 -43.51 -4.64 12.00
CA SER A 782 -42.26 -5.04 12.65
C SER A 782 -41.05 -4.18 12.25
N TRP A 783 -41.19 -3.32 11.23
CA TRP A 783 -40.09 -2.54 10.66
C TRP A 783 -40.21 -1.04 10.97
N THR A 784 -39.10 -0.44 11.40
CA THR A 784 -38.95 1.01 11.52
C THR A 784 -38.09 1.53 10.36
N ILE A 785 -38.51 2.63 9.73
CA ILE A 785 -37.82 3.26 8.60
C ILE A 785 -37.11 4.52 9.08
N GLU A 786 -35.83 4.64 8.78
CA GLU A 786 -34.97 5.76 9.17
C GLU A 786 -34.19 6.29 7.96
N ARG A 787 -34.12 7.61 7.82
CA ARG A 787 -33.23 8.25 6.84
C ARG A 787 -31.84 8.41 7.45
N LEU A 788 -30.81 7.97 6.72
CA LEU A 788 -29.41 8.12 7.11
C LEU A 788 -28.76 9.30 6.37
N ALA A 789 -27.79 9.94 7.00
CA ALA A 789 -26.94 10.92 6.32
C ALA A 789 -26.08 10.24 5.23
N PRO A 790 -25.81 10.92 4.10
CA PRO A 790 -25.00 10.39 3.02
C PRO A 790 -23.61 9.94 3.48
#